data_AF-A0A1F7CWZ1-F1
#
_entry.id   AF-A0A1F7CWZ1-F1
#
_cell.length_a   1.000
_cell.length_b   1.000
_cell.length_c   1.000
_cell.angle_alpha   90.00
_cell.angle_beta   90.00
_cell.angle_gamma   90.00
#
_symmetry.space_group_name_H-M   'P 1'
#
loop_
_entity.id
_entity.type
_entity.pdbx_description
1 polymer ?
#
loop_
_entity_poly.entity_id
_entity_poly.type
_entity_poly.pdbx_seq_one_letter_code
_entity_poly.pdbx_strand_id
1 'polypeptide(L)'
;MPEAFQPQKEYSLDLGDQKITMRTGLFANQANATTLCQMGDTVCMSNCTITMEPREGVDFLPLQVVYQEKYYAGGAIAGSRFRKREGRPADEFVLMARVIDRGLRPMFPKHIRNDIQVFCTVLSYDFEHEHDIVSANAANLAVALSDCPADGPLGSVRVGMVGGELVLNPSREVRKKADLDMFLTASPDRVVMIEAGANQVAEQDLLRVIEFGKKWAQKIARFFADIQKEIGRQKFALEEPYEHKDAYNFLKEWALPTATKAIKDDMSKLSRRAIFNELMQTAAEKLEEKYGSTGLTTGGSVEQAAGKSPEKGEEMAELLAHASELVDKIIKNEVRRLVLEEGIRMSSRKIDEIRTISAMVDILPNRVHGSALFQRGETQGLTTCTLGGPGDKLLVEGMEGEEEYRYFHHYNFPPFSVGETSNRLFVGNREIGHGNLAQRGIEPVLPDAEKFPYTIRTVTEILESNGSSSMAATCGSTLALMAAGVPITAPVAGIALGLISDEAKGKYVVLSDLQDEEDFGGDMDFKVTGTEKGVTAIQMDIKIKGLPDAVFAEAFERSRQGRLHILKVMLAAIAEPRKEMSPYAPRIETMQINPDDIRLVIGKGGETIQKITKELGVEIDIEDSGLIFITSVNGEAMQKAKEWIGGIVEKPEVGKIYDGKVVRIIDGVGAIVEFLRGKDGMLHISELQWKRTENVQDVVNIGDELKVKVVEFDPVEDRTRLSIKQLTERPAGMEFNDRPSSSGPRRSGPPHRGGGGGFRGGSRGGPRR
;
A
#
# COMPACT_ATOMS: atom_id res chain seq x y z
N MET A 1 34.68 1.92 27.86
CA MET A 1 33.76 2.98 27.38
C MET A 1 34.39 4.31 27.72
N PRO A 2 34.45 5.29 26.80
CA PRO A 2 34.83 6.66 27.15
C PRO A 2 33.98 7.18 28.33
N GLU A 3 34.58 7.92 29.25
CA GLU A 3 33.97 8.33 30.54
C GLU A 3 32.64 9.11 30.42
N ALA A 4 32.36 9.69 29.25
CA ALA A 4 31.15 10.48 28.99
C ALA A 4 29.89 9.64 28.70
N PHE A 5 30.02 8.33 28.43
CA PHE A 5 28.88 7.48 28.08
C PHE A 5 28.31 6.75 29.29
N GLN A 6 26.98 6.79 29.44
CA GLN A 6 26.31 5.93 30.39
C GLN A 6 26.44 4.46 29.98
N PRO A 7 26.50 3.53 30.96
CA PRO A 7 26.61 2.11 30.67
C PRO A 7 25.34 1.61 29.96
N GLN A 8 25.54 0.82 28.90
CA GLN A 8 24.46 0.20 28.17
C GLN A 8 23.98 -1.05 28.91
N LYS A 9 22.67 -1.18 29.10
CA LYS A 9 22.06 -2.45 29.50
C LYS A 9 21.58 -3.20 28.25
N GLU A 10 21.75 -4.51 28.25
CA GLU A 10 21.39 -5.40 27.16
C GLU A 10 20.61 -6.59 27.69
N TYR A 11 19.51 -6.93 27.02
CA TYR A 11 18.66 -8.07 27.32
C TYR A 11 18.37 -8.81 26.01
N SER A 12 18.28 -10.14 26.06
CA SER A 12 17.96 -10.93 24.87
C SER A 12 16.91 -12.00 25.13
N LEU A 13 16.16 -12.35 24.09
CA LEU A 13 15.17 -13.41 24.08
C LEU A 13 15.25 -14.19 22.76
N ASP A 14 15.23 -15.53 22.86
CA ASP A 14 15.16 -16.39 21.67
C ASP A 14 13.70 -16.56 21.20
N LEU A 15 13.48 -16.40 19.90
CA LEU A 15 12.20 -16.46 19.19
C LEU A 15 12.25 -17.55 18.11
N GLY A 16 12.42 -18.81 18.54
CA GLY A 16 12.66 -19.91 17.61
C GLY A 16 14.14 -19.95 17.23
N ASP A 17 14.43 -19.85 15.94
CA ASP A 17 15.78 -19.71 15.37
C ASP A 17 16.28 -18.26 15.35
N GLN A 18 15.39 -17.29 15.53
CA GLN A 18 15.73 -15.87 15.63
C GLN A 18 15.98 -15.43 17.07
N LYS A 19 16.67 -14.29 17.23
CA LYS A 19 16.95 -13.67 18.53
C LYS A 19 16.59 -12.18 18.50
N ILE A 20 15.83 -11.73 19.49
CA ILE A 20 15.56 -10.31 19.72
C ILE A 20 16.44 -9.80 20.86
N THR A 21 17.11 -8.67 20.65
CA THR A 21 18.00 -8.03 21.63
C THR A 21 17.59 -6.60 21.89
N MET A 22 17.33 -6.26 23.15
CA MET A 22 16.94 -4.94 23.61
C MET A 22 18.09 -4.25 24.32
N ARG A 23 18.35 -3.00 23.99
CA ARG A 23 19.35 -2.17 24.66
C ARG A 23 18.82 -0.82 25.09
N THR A 24 19.33 -0.31 26.20
CA THR A 24 18.97 1.03 26.71
C THR A 24 20.12 1.65 27.52
N GLY A 25 20.03 2.95 27.82
CA GLY A 25 20.97 3.71 28.64
C GLY A 25 22.07 4.45 27.86
N LEU A 26 22.46 3.99 26.67
CA LEU A 26 23.55 4.65 25.93
C LEU A 26 23.07 5.84 25.07
N PHE A 27 21.90 5.73 24.46
CA PHE A 27 21.39 6.68 23.47
C PHE A 27 20.26 7.54 24.03
N ALA A 28 20.24 8.83 23.65
CA ALA A 28 19.13 9.76 23.88
C ALA A 28 18.58 9.75 25.33
N ASN A 29 19.46 9.90 26.33
CA ASN A 29 19.12 9.85 27.76
C ASN A 29 18.25 11.02 28.26
N GLN A 30 17.99 12.03 27.41
CA GLN A 30 17.06 13.11 27.72
C GLN A 30 15.59 12.73 27.50
N ALA A 31 15.30 11.67 26.73
CA ALA A 31 13.95 11.18 26.58
C ALA A 31 13.44 10.54 27.89
N ASN A 32 12.12 10.46 28.05
CA ASN A 32 11.52 9.72 29.17
C ASN A 32 11.91 8.24 29.12
N ALA A 33 12.07 7.69 27.91
CA ALA A 33 12.76 6.42 27.69
C ALA A 33 13.28 6.30 26.26
N THR A 34 14.39 5.57 26.12
CA THR A 34 14.97 5.21 24.81
C THR A 34 15.32 3.73 24.81
N THR A 35 14.96 3.03 23.74
CA THR A 35 15.31 1.62 23.55
C THR A 35 15.78 1.39 22.12
N LEU A 36 16.79 0.55 21.97
CA LEU A 36 17.19 -0.04 20.70
C LEU A 36 16.73 -1.50 20.70
N CYS A 37 16.06 -1.91 19.64
CA CYS A 37 15.75 -3.30 19.34
C CYS A 37 16.65 -3.76 18.19
N GLN A 38 17.17 -4.98 18.29
CA GLN A 38 17.97 -5.62 17.25
C GLN A 38 17.47 -7.04 17.00
N MET A 39 17.34 -7.39 15.72
CA MET A 39 17.19 -8.76 15.22
C MET A 39 18.12 -8.90 14.00
N GLY A 40 19.00 -9.90 14.00
CA GLY A 40 20.09 -9.96 13.01
C GLY A 40 20.94 -8.68 13.06
N ASP A 41 21.18 -8.07 11.90
CA ASP A 41 21.85 -6.77 11.76
C ASP A 41 20.88 -5.60 11.57
N THR A 42 19.56 -5.88 11.61
CA THR A 42 18.52 -4.84 11.66
C THR A 42 18.42 -4.24 13.06
N VAL A 43 18.54 -2.91 13.14
CA VAL A 43 18.52 -2.15 14.39
C VAL A 43 17.56 -0.97 14.28
N CYS A 44 16.59 -0.91 15.17
CA CYS A 44 15.65 0.20 15.26
C CYS A 44 15.69 0.83 16.66
N MET A 45 15.70 2.16 16.70
CA MET A 45 15.64 2.94 17.93
C MET A 45 14.25 3.54 18.09
N SER A 46 13.71 3.48 19.31
CA SER A 46 12.48 4.19 19.66
C SER A 46 12.67 5.05 20.91
N ASN A 47 12.11 6.25 20.87
CA ASN A 47 12.15 7.23 21.95
C ASN A 47 10.73 7.58 22.37
N CYS A 48 10.43 7.51 23.67
CA CYS A 48 9.18 8.01 24.24
C CYS A 48 9.45 9.34 24.96
N THR A 49 8.72 10.38 24.59
CA THR A 49 8.75 11.69 25.25
C THR A 49 7.35 12.13 25.63
N ILE A 50 7.24 12.85 26.75
CA ILE A 50 5.98 13.41 27.22
C ILE A 50 6.17 14.82 27.77
N THR A 51 5.20 15.69 27.57
CA THR A 51 5.16 17.02 28.22
C THR A 51 4.94 16.89 29.71
N MET A 52 5.52 17.82 30.48
CA MET A 52 5.30 17.87 31.93
C MET A 52 3.84 18.18 32.26
N GLU A 53 3.28 19.20 31.61
CA GLU A 53 1.91 19.62 31.82
C GLU A 53 0.95 19.05 30.76
N PRO A 54 -0.31 18.79 31.12
CA PRO A 54 -1.35 18.46 30.15
C PRO A 54 -1.64 19.63 29.22
N ARG A 55 -2.07 19.32 27.99
CA ARG A 55 -2.44 20.34 27.02
C ARG A 55 -3.84 20.87 27.30
N GLU A 56 -3.97 22.19 27.44
CA GLU A 56 -5.27 22.84 27.65
C GLU A 56 -6.17 22.74 26.41
N GLY A 57 -7.47 22.57 26.65
CA GLY A 57 -8.50 22.63 25.61
C GLY A 57 -8.54 21.45 24.64
N VAL A 58 -7.91 20.31 24.97
CA VAL A 58 -8.02 19.08 24.17
C VAL A 58 -8.89 18.04 24.87
N ASP A 59 -9.76 17.40 24.08
CA ASP A 59 -10.72 16.38 24.52
C ASP A 59 -10.31 14.95 24.10
N PHE A 60 -9.12 14.81 23.51
CA PHE A 60 -8.57 13.56 23.00
C PHE A 60 -7.20 13.23 23.59
N LEU A 61 -6.78 11.97 23.46
CA LEU A 61 -5.42 11.52 23.79
C LEU A 61 -4.42 12.03 22.73
N PRO A 62 -3.52 12.98 23.05
CA PRO A 62 -2.57 13.53 22.09
C PRO A 62 -1.32 12.65 21.97
N LEU A 63 -1.52 11.41 21.54
CA LEU A 63 -0.44 10.49 21.16
C LEU A 63 -0.09 10.69 19.68
N GLN A 64 1.20 10.91 19.42
CA GLN A 64 1.79 10.92 18.09
C GLN A 64 2.88 9.85 17.98
N VAL A 65 2.66 8.86 17.14
CA VAL A 65 3.73 7.95 16.70
C VAL A 65 4.33 8.47 15.40
N VAL A 66 5.65 8.53 15.36
CA VAL A 66 6.43 8.88 14.17
C VAL A 66 7.28 7.69 13.81
N TYR A 67 7.27 7.34 12.53
CA TYR A 67 8.14 6.32 11.96
C TYR A 67 9.01 6.95 10.88
N GLN A 68 10.31 6.67 10.92
CA GLN A 68 11.24 7.19 9.94
C GLN A 68 12.26 6.13 9.53
N GLU A 69 12.26 5.83 8.23
CA GLU A 69 13.39 5.17 7.59
C GLU A 69 14.48 6.19 7.30
N LYS A 70 15.71 5.72 7.37
CA LYS A 70 16.90 6.46 6.98
C LYS A 70 17.55 5.70 5.85
N TYR A 71 17.82 6.38 4.74
CA TYR A 71 18.39 5.70 3.56
C TYR A 71 19.77 5.11 3.85
N TYR A 72 20.50 5.69 4.81
CA TYR A 72 21.76 5.10 5.30
C TYR A 72 21.56 3.74 5.96
N ALA A 73 20.37 3.41 6.49
CA ALA A 73 20.12 2.13 7.13
C ALA A 73 20.23 0.96 6.14
N GLY A 74 19.83 1.19 4.88
CA GLY A 74 20.05 0.28 3.75
C GLY A 74 21.34 0.56 2.98
N GLY A 75 22.21 1.47 3.46
CA GLY A 75 23.45 1.84 2.78
C GLY A 75 23.28 2.66 1.49
N ALA A 76 22.14 3.32 1.31
CA ALA A 76 21.78 4.02 0.08
C ALA A 76 21.82 5.56 0.19
N ILE A 77 22.11 6.24 -0.93
CA ILE A 77 21.94 7.70 -1.10
C ILE A 77 20.74 7.94 -2.03
N ALA A 78 19.55 7.95 -1.43
CA ALA A 78 18.26 7.99 -2.12
C ALA A 78 17.52 9.33 -1.94
N GLY A 79 16.34 9.42 -2.55
CA GLY A 79 15.43 10.55 -2.53
C GLY A 79 15.64 11.49 -3.70
N SER A 80 14.91 12.62 -3.66
CA SER A 80 14.91 13.64 -4.72
C SER A 80 16.30 13.87 -5.32
N ARG A 81 16.40 13.71 -6.65
CA ARG A 81 17.65 13.88 -7.42
C ARG A 81 18.44 15.14 -7.05
N PHE A 82 17.74 16.20 -6.66
CA PHE A 82 18.34 17.49 -6.30
C PHE A 82 18.72 17.64 -4.82
N ARG A 83 18.03 16.95 -3.90
CA ARG A 83 18.23 17.11 -2.45
C ARG A 83 19.03 15.98 -1.81
N LYS A 84 18.92 14.75 -2.33
CA LYS A 84 19.58 13.54 -1.78
C LYS A 84 19.46 13.42 -0.26
N ARG A 85 18.23 13.59 0.22
CA ARG A 85 17.83 13.62 1.63
C ARG A 85 16.40 13.12 1.74
N GLU A 86 16.10 12.41 2.82
CA GLU A 86 14.74 11.98 3.14
C GLU A 86 13.79 13.20 3.19
N GLY A 87 12.66 13.09 2.50
CA GLY A 87 11.70 14.18 2.31
C GLY A 87 10.49 14.09 3.25
N ARG A 88 9.32 14.44 2.71
CA ARG A 88 8.04 14.17 3.36
C ARG A 88 7.92 12.65 3.58
N PRO A 89 7.35 12.18 4.72
CA PRO A 89 7.15 10.76 4.94
C PRO A 89 6.40 10.12 3.77
N ALA A 90 6.93 8.99 3.28
CA ALA A 90 6.23 8.14 2.34
C ALA A 90 5.00 7.50 3.00
N ASP A 91 4.05 7.02 2.20
CA ASP A 91 2.83 6.39 2.69
C ASP A 91 3.16 5.19 3.58
N GLU A 92 4.17 4.38 3.22
CA GLU A 92 4.66 3.26 4.03
C GLU A 92 5.08 3.70 5.44
N PHE A 93 5.71 4.85 5.61
CA PHE A 93 6.12 5.35 6.93
C PHE A 93 4.89 5.70 7.76
N VAL A 94 3.89 6.31 7.11
CA VAL A 94 2.61 6.62 7.75
C VAL A 94 1.90 5.34 8.17
N LEU A 95 1.89 4.30 7.33
CA LEU A 95 1.30 3.00 7.65
C LEU A 95 2.00 2.34 8.83
N MET A 96 3.33 2.37 8.88
CA MET A 96 4.11 1.83 10.00
C MET A 96 3.88 2.60 11.30
N ALA A 97 3.84 3.93 11.25
CA ALA A 97 3.48 4.74 12.42
C ALA A 97 2.07 4.39 12.93
N ARG A 98 1.12 4.16 12.01
CA ARG A 98 -0.27 3.82 12.35
C ARG A 98 -0.41 2.44 12.97
N VAL A 99 0.29 1.42 12.47
CA VAL A 99 0.19 0.07 13.04
C VAL A 99 0.73 0.04 14.48
N ILE A 100 1.81 0.79 14.75
CA ILE A 100 2.35 0.96 16.12
C ILE A 100 1.39 1.79 17.00
N ASP A 101 0.87 2.92 16.50
CA ASP A 101 -0.10 3.76 17.22
C ASP A 101 -1.35 2.97 17.64
N ARG A 102 -1.91 2.17 16.72
CA ARG A 102 -3.08 1.32 16.98
C ARG A 102 -2.83 0.30 18.10
N GLY A 103 -1.60 -0.22 18.22
CA GLY A 103 -1.21 -1.10 19.32
C GLY A 103 -1.06 -0.36 20.65
N LEU A 104 -0.40 0.81 20.65
CA LEU A 104 -0.09 1.56 21.87
C LEU A 104 -1.27 2.36 22.44
N ARG A 105 -2.08 2.96 21.57
CA ARG A 105 -3.15 3.91 21.93
C ARG A 105 -4.13 3.38 22.98
N PRO A 106 -4.62 2.13 22.93
CA PRO A 106 -5.53 1.59 23.93
C PRO A 106 -4.89 1.40 25.32
N MET A 107 -3.56 1.40 25.40
CA MET A 107 -2.83 1.18 26.65
C MET A 107 -2.71 2.44 27.49
N PHE A 108 -2.95 3.62 26.92
CA PHE A 108 -2.93 4.87 27.66
C PHE A 108 -4.28 5.13 28.34
N PRO A 109 -4.30 5.68 29.56
CA PRO A 109 -5.53 6.11 30.21
C PRO A 109 -6.30 7.11 29.34
N LYS A 110 -7.62 6.92 29.15
CA LYS A 110 -8.42 7.74 28.23
C LYS A 110 -8.48 9.24 28.59
N HIS A 111 -8.18 9.60 29.84
CA HIS A 111 -8.24 10.97 30.36
C HIS A 111 -6.88 11.68 30.38
N ILE A 112 -5.78 11.04 29.96
CA ILE A 112 -4.50 11.73 29.83
C ILE A 112 -4.57 12.78 28.70
N ARG A 113 -3.99 13.96 28.94
CA ARG A 113 -4.00 15.11 28.02
C ARG A 113 -2.60 15.67 27.73
N ASN A 114 -1.55 15.06 28.26
CA ASN A 114 -0.16 15.39 27.92
C ASN A 114 0.14 15.02 26.48
N ASP A 115 0.91 15.85 25.76
CA ASP A 115 1.39 15.49 24.43
C ASP A 115 2.43 14.36 24.60
N ILE A 116 2.18 13.22 23.96
CA ILE A 116 3.04 12.03 23.99
C ILE A 116 3.57 11.79 22.59
N GLN A 117 4.89 11.68 22.45
CA GLN A 117 5.53 11.34 21.18
C GLN A 117 6.33 10.05 21.31
N VAL A 118 6.06 9.10 20.40
CA VAL A 118 6.85 7.88 20.23
C VAL A 118 7.54 7.95 18.88
N PHE A 119 8.85 8.17 18.88
CA PHE A 119 9.63 8.41 17.66
C PHE A 119 10.48 7.18 17.34
N CYS A 120 10.18 6.52 16.23
CA CYS A 120 10.87 5.31 15.75
C CYS A 120 11.79 5.64 14.58
N THR A 121 13.05 5.24 14.67
CA THR A 121 14.06 5.43 13.62
C THR A 121 14.74 4.12 13.30
N VAL A 122 14.74 3.74 12.02
CA VAL A 122 15.53 2.60 11.52
C VAL A 122 16.99 3.06 11.37
N LEU A 123 17.91 2.40 12.05
CA LEU A 123 19.34 2.76 12.06
C LEU A 123 20.19 1.85 11.16
N SER A 124 19.78 0.59 11.01
CA SER A 124 20.44 -0.43 10.19
C SER A 124 19.38 -1.42 9.71
N TYR A 125 19.48 -1.89 8.48
CA TYR A 125 18.59 -2.88 7.91
C TYR A 125 19.39 -3.94 7.15
N ASP A 126 19.16 -5.21 7.50
CA ASP A 126 19.88 -6.36 6.96
C ASP A 126 19.16 -7.07 5.81
N PHE A 127 17.96 -6.60 5.44
CA PHE A 127 17.10 -7.17 4.39
C PHE A 127 16.62 -8.61 4.66
N GLU A 128 16.85 -9.15 5.86
CA GLU A 128 16.38 -10.47 6.29
C GLU A 128 15.35 -10.37 7.42
N HIS A 129 15.59 -9.48 8.40
CA HIS A 129 14.73 -9.24 9.55
C HIS A 129 13.97 -7.93 9.37
N GLU A 130 12.66 -8.03 9.17
CA GLU A 130 11.82 -6.88 8.86
C GLU A 130 11.87 -5.79 9.95
N HIS A 131 12.14 -4.56 9.52
CA HIS A 131 12.32 -3.39 10.38
C HIS A 131 11.04 -2.96 11.12
N ASP A 132 9.86 -3.37 10.63
CA ASP A 132 8.57 -3.06 11.23
C ASP A 132 8.39 -3.72 12.60
N ILE A 133 8.70 -5.02 12.72
CA ILE A 133 8.64 -5.79 13.96
C ILE A 133 9.72 -5.33 14.94
N VAL A 134 10.92 -5.06 14.44
CA VAL A 134 12.02 -4.54 15.26
C VAL A 134 11.64 -3.17 15.85
N SER A 135 11.07 -2.27 15.03
CA SER A 135 10.64 -0.94 15.45
C SER A 135 9.46 -0.96 16.40
N ALA A 136 8.44 -1.78 16.13
CA ALA A 136 7.28 -1.89 17.00
C ALA A 136 7.67 -2.38 18.40
N ASN A 137 8.55 -3.37 18.48
CA ASN A 137 9.04 -3.88 19.77
C ASN A 137 9.97 -2.89 20.50
N ALA A 138 10.75 -2.06 19.77
CA ALA A 138 11.43 -0.92 20.37
C ALA A 138 10.41 0.07 20.98
N ALA A 139 9.39 0.46 20.22
CA ALA A 139 8.36 1.39 20.69
C ALA A 139 7.63 0.88 21.94
N ASN A 140 7.24 -0.40 21.92
CA ASN A 140 6.53 -1.03 23.03
C ASN A 140 7.36 -1.00 24.32
N LEU A 141 8.66 -1.34 24.26
CA LEU A 141 9.51 -1.29 25.45
C LEU A 141 9.82 0.15 25.87
N ALA A 142 10.03 1.09 24.93
CA ALA A 142 10.25 2.49 25.27
C ALA A 142 9.09 3.07 26.09
N VAL A 143 7.84 2.86 25.65
CA VAL A 143 6.66 3.31 26.41
C VAL A 143 6.60 2.63 27.78
N ALA A 144 6.85 1.32 27.84
CA ALA A 144 6.86 0.58 29.10
C ALA A 144 7.89 1.13 30.11
N LEU A 145 9.09 1.47 29.66
CA LEU A 145 10.18 1.99 30.51
C LEU A 145 10.02 3.46 30.92
N SER A 146 9.23 4.23 30.17
CA SER A 146 8.99 5.65 30.47
C SER A 146 8.26 5.84 31.80
N ASP A 147 8.20 7.07 32.28
CA ASP A 147 7.34 7.50 33.39
C ASP A 147 5.89 7.78 32.96
N CYS A 148 5.54 7.67 31.67
CA CYS A 148 4.18 7.84 31.19
C CYS A 148 3.27 6.68 31.65
N PRO A 149 2.11 6.98 32.27
CA PRO A 149 1.08 5.99 32.58
C PRO A 149 0.60 5.29 31.31
N ALA A 150 0.91 4.01 31.22
CA ALA A 150 0.46 3.10 30.19
C ALA A 150 0.34 1.71 30.81
N ASP A 151 -0.72 0.99 30.47
CA ASP A 151 -0.90 -0.41 30.82
C ASP A 151 0.22 -1.27 30.19
N GLY A 152 0.43 -2.46 30.78
CA GLY A 152 1.62 -3.31 30.64
C GLY A 152 2.23 -3.47 29.23
N PRO A 153 3.48 -3.92 29.14
CA PRO A 153 4.21 -3.90 27.89
C PRO A 153 3.58 -4.81 26.84
N LEU A 154 3.71 -4.39 25.58
CA LEU A 154 3.22 -5.11 24.42
C LEU A 154 4.36 -5.84 23.71
N GLY A 155 4.04 -6.96 23.07
CA GLY A 155 4.91 -7.63 22.11
C GLY A 155 4.26 -7.65 20.74
N SER A 156 5.05 -7.50 19.69
CA SER A 156 4.60 -7.51 18.30
C SER A 156 5.36 -8.57 17.51
N VAL A 157 4.65 -9.29 16.63
CA VAL A 157 5.23 -10.28 15.72
C VAL A 157 4.54 -10.21 14.36
N ARG A 158 5.21 -10.73 13.34
CA ARG A 158 4.61 -10.99 12.03
C ARG A 158 4.48 -12.50 11.84
N VAL A 159 3.38 -12.95 11.25
CA VAL A 159 3.16 -14.36 10.93
C VAL A 159 2.81 -14.48 9.45
N GLY A 160 3.63 -15.23 8.72
CA GLY A 160 3.37 -15.62 7.34
C GLY A 160 2.72 -17.00 7.27
N MET A 161 1.85 -17.22 6.30
CA MET A 161 1.41 -18.56 5.90
C MET A 161 1.87 -18.83 4.48
N VAL A 162 2.60 -19.93 4.24
CA VAL A 162 3.10 -20.30 2.90
C VAL A 162 2.79 -21.77 2.66
N GLY A 163 1.92 -22.07 1.70
CA GLY A 163 1.53 -23.45 1.42
C GLY A 163 0.90 -24.16 2.62
N GLY A 164 0.22 -23.40 3.50
CA GLY A 164 -0.37 -23.89 4.75
C GLY A 164 0.57 -23.97 5.95
N GLU A 165 1.87 -23.76 5.79
CA GLU A 165 2.83 -23.73 6.89
C GLU A 165 2.94 -22.34 7.50
N LEU A 166 3.06 -22.25 8.83
CA LEU A 166 3.16 -20.98 9.56
C LEU A 166 4.62 -20.61 9.84
N VAL A 167 5.00 -19.40 9.47
CA VAL A 167 6.35 -18.86 9.62
C VAL A 167 6.31 -17.64 10.55
N LEU A 168 7.09 -17.65 11.62
CA LEU A 168 7.26 -16.50 12.51
C LEU A 168 8.26 -15.51 11.90
N ASN A 169 7.91 -14.22 11.91
CA ASN A 169 8.72 -13.11 11.41
C ASN A 169 9.40 -13.45 10.06
N PRO A 170 8.61 -13.79 9.02
CA PRO A 170 9.15 -14.17 7.72
C PRO A 170 9.93 -13.02 7.10
N SER A 171 11.01 -13.34 6.39
CA SER A 171 11.75 -12.35 5.59
C SER A 171 10.92 -11.84 4.42
N ARG A 172 11.31 -10.69 3.85
CA ARG A 172 10.67 -10.08 2.67
C ARG A 172 10.41 -11.07 1.53
N GLU A 173 11.40 -11.90 1.19
CA GLU A 173 11.28 -12.86 0.09
C GLU A 173 10.27 -13.98 0.37
N VAL A 174 10.11 -14.37 1.64
CA VAL A 174 9.06 -15.31 2.05
C VAL A 174 7.70 -14.63 2.03
N ARG A 175 7.60 -13.37 2.48
CA ARG A 175 6.36 -12.58 2.48
C ARG A 175 5.77 -12.40 1.07
N LYS A 176 6.61 -12.16 0.05
CA LYS A 176 6.18 -12.06 -1.35
C LYS A 176 5.47 -13.32 -1.88
N LYS A 177 5.69 -14.48 -1.24
CA LYS A 177 5.12 -15.78 -1.62
C LYS A 177 4.06 -16.27 -0.62
N ALA A 178 3.73 -15.45 0.39
CA ALA A 178 2.84 -15.86 1.45
C ALA A 178 1.38 -15.79 1.01
N ASP A 179 0.63 -16.84 1.33
CA ASP A 179 -0.82 -16.89 1.24
C ASP A 179 -1.46 -15.93 2.27
N LEU A 180 -0.74 -15.62 3.35
CA LEU A 180 -1.17 -14.64 4.34
C LEU A 180 0.03 -13.99 5.01
N ASP A 181 -0.08 -12.70 5.28
CA ASP A 181 0.90 -11.89 6.00
C ASP A 181 0.19 -11.08 7.10
N MET A 182 0.39 -11.45 8.37
CA MET A 182 -0.29 -10.88 9.53
C MET A 182 0.68 -10.24 10.52
N PHE A 183 0.53 -8.95 10.74
CA PHE A 183 1.12 -8.23 11.87
C PHE A 183 0.17 -8.34 13.08
N LEU A 184 0.70 -8.79 14.22
CA LEU A 184 -0.06 -9.00 15.44
C LEU A 184 0.65 -8.40 16.65
N THR A 185 -0.08 -7.61 17.44
CA THR A 185 0.38 -7.08 18.74
C THR A 185 -0.46 -7.65 19.87
N ALA A 186 0.19 -8.09 20.95
CA ALA A 186 -0.46 -8.63 22.13
C ALA A 186 0.15 -8.06 23.43
N SER A 187 -0.69 -7.91 24.45
CA SER A 187 -0.27 -7.80 25.85
C SER A 187 0.11 -9.20 26.38
N PRO A 188 0.59 -9.34 27.63
CA PRO A 188 0.89 -10.66 28.21
C PRO A 188 -0.30 -11.63 28.21
N ASP A 189 -1.53 -11.13 28.17
CA ASP A 189 -2.74 -11.91 28.36
C ASP A 189 -3.64 -11.94 27.13
N ARG A 190 -3.63 -10.91 26.27
CA ARG A 190 -4.62 -10.79 25.19
C ARG A 190 -4.06 -10.14 23.93
N VAL A 191 -4.69 -10.42 22.79
CA VAL A 191 -4.43 -9.73 21.51
C VAL A 191 -5.00 -8.32 21.59
N VAL A 192 -4.27 -7.34 21.06
CA VAL A 192 -4.64 -5.91 21.09
C VAL A 192 -4.93 -5.39 19.68
N MET A 193 -4.12 -5.77 18.69
CA MET A 193 -4.22 -5.23 17.34
C MET A 193 -3.78 -6.28 16.31
N ILE A 194 -4.52 -6.36 15.20
CA ILE A 194 -4.17 -7.16 14.04
C ILE A 194 -4.26 -6.30 12.77
N GLU A 195 -3.31 -6.52 11.86
CA GLU A 195 -3.36 -6.05 10.49
C GLU A 195 -2.83 -7.16 9.56
N ALA A 196 -3.62 -7.57 8.56
CA ALA A 196 -3.23 -8.67 7.68
C ALA A 196 -3.67 -8.46 6.23
N GLY A 197 -2.86 -8.96 5.30
CA GLY A 197 -3.22 -9.24 3.91
C GLY A 197 -3.24 -10.76 3.67
N ALA A 198 -4.12 -11.23 2.80
CA ALA A 198 -4.34 -12.66 2.56
C ALA A 198 -4.78 -12.95 1.12
N ASN A 199 -4.36 -14.10 0.58
CA ASN A 199 -4.76 -14.59 -0.72
C ASN A 199 -5.99 -15.48 -0.62
N GLN A 200 -7.14 -14.87 -0.30
CA GLN A 200 -8.44 -15.56 -0.18
C GLN A 200 -8.42 -16.72 0.83
N VAL A 201 -7.82 -16.49 1.99
CA VAL A 201 -7.63 -17.50 3.05
C VAL A 201 -8.91 -17.74 3.85
N ALA A 202 -9.20 -19.00 4.17
CA ALA A 202 -10.38 -19.39 4.94
C ALA A 202 -10.32 -18.89 6.40
N GLU A 203 -11.48 -18.60 6.99
CA GLU A 203 -11.58 -18.07 8.36
C GLU A 203 -10.95 -18.99 9.43
N GLN A 204 -11.00 -20.31 9.23
CA GLN A 204 -10.41 -21.27 10.16
C GLN A 204 -8.89 -21.17 10.22
N ASP A 205 -8.24 -20.92 9.08
CA ASP A 205 -6.79 -20.73 9.03
C ASP A 205 -6.38 -19.42 9.70
N LEU A 206 -7.21 -18.38 9.63
CA LEU A 206 -6.96 -17.12 10.34
C LEU A 206 -6.87 -17.32 11.85
N LEU A 207 -7.78 -18.12 12.43
CA LEU A 207 -7.73 -18.43 13.86
C LEU A 207 -6.44 -19.16 14.25
N ARG A 208 -6.00 -20.11 13.42
CA ARG A 208 -4.73 -20.85 13.60
C ARG A 208 -3.53 -19.89 13.59
N VAL A 209 -3.51 -18.96 12.64
CA VAL A 209 -2.46 -17.92 12.53
C VAL A 209 -2.46 -17.01 13.78
N ILE A 210 -3.65 -16.56 14.22
CA ILE A 210 -3.78 -15.69 15.40
C ILE A 210 -3.27 -16.40 16.65
N GLU A 211 -3.63 -17.67 16.86
CA GLU A 211 -3.17 -18.44 18.02
C GLU A 211 -1.65 -18.60 18.03
N PHE A 212 -1.06 -18.91 16.87
CA PHE A 212 0.38 -19.01 16.71
C PHE A 212 1.09 -17.67 17.01
N GLY A 213 0.64 -16.58 16.40
CA GLY A 213 1.22 -15.24 16.61
C GLY A 213 1.06 -14.74 18.04
N LYS A 214 -0.13 -14.91 18.63
CA LYS A 214 -0.44 -14.56 20.03
C LYS A 214 0.56 -15.18 20.99
N LYS A 215 0.89 -16.47 20.84
CA LYS A 215 1.86 -17.16 21.71
C LYS A 215 3.23 -16.48 21.71
N TRP A 216 3.74 -16.09 20.54
CA TRP A 216 5.05 -15.45 20.41
C TRP A 216 5.04 -13.98 20.85
N ALA A 217 4.01 -13.22 20.46
CA ALA A 217 3.83 -11.84 20.92
C ALA A 217 3.74 -11.75 22.45
N GLN A 218 2.99 -12.66 23.09
CA GLN A 218 2.91 -12.74 24.54
C GLN A 218 4.25 -13.10 25.20
N LYS A 219 5.08 -13.93 24.55
CA LYS A 219 6.43 -14.24 25.04
C LYS A 219 7.30 -12.98 25.11
N ILE A 220 7.24 -12.14 24.08
CA ILE A 220 7.94 -10.84 24.04
C ILE A 220 7.37 -9.88 25.10
N ALA A 221 6.04 -9.78 25.19
CA ALA A 221 5.38 -8.92 26.18
C ALA A 221 5.80 -9.24 27.62
N ARG A 222 5.86 -10.53 27.99
CA ARG A 222 6.31 -10.98 29.32
C ARG A 222 7.79 -10.67 29.55
N PHE A 223 8.63 -10.89 28.55
CA PHE A 223 10.05 -10.51 28.61
C PHE A 223 10.22 -8.99 28.86
N PHE A 224 9.43 -8.16 28.20
CA PHE A 224 9.42 -6.71 28.44
C PHE A 224 8.89 -6.34 29.83
N ALA A 225 7.95 -7.10 30.37
CA ALA A 225 7.47 -6.90 31.75
C ALA A 225 8.57 -7.16 32.77
N ASP A 226 9.41 -8.18 32.54
CA ASP A 226 10.57 -8.46 33.40
C ASP A 226 11.60 -7.30 33.34
N ILE A 227 11.88 -6.78 32.14
CA ILE A 227 12.76 -5.61 31.97
C ILE A 227 12.16 -4.37 32.65
N GLN A 228 10.87 -4.10 32.46
CA GLN A 228 10.17 -2.97 33.07
C GLN A 228 10.22 -3.06 34.60
N LYS A 229 10.07 -4.26 35.17
CA LYS A 229 10.18 -4.47 36.62
C LYS A 229 11.59 -4.16 37.15
N GLU A 230 12.63 -4.43 36.37
CA GLU A 230 14.02 -4.16 36.78
C GLU A 230 14.37 -2.67 36.68
N ILE A 231 14.01 -2.02 35.57
CA ILE A 231 14.55 -0.70 35.20
C ILE A 231 13.52 0.34 34.76
N GLY A 232 12.23 0.01 34.78
CA GLY A 232 11.18 0.95 34.43
C GLY A 232 11.13 2.13 35.39
N ARG A 233 10.83 3.32 34.86
CA ARG A 233 10.62 4.51 35.69
C ARG A 233 9.27 4.41 36.41
N GLN A 234 9.19 5.05 37.58
CA GLN A 234 7.93 5.20 38.28
C GLN A 234 6.97 6.01 37.41
N LYS A 235 5.76 5.48 37.21
CA LYS A 235 4.72 6.18 36.46
C LYS A 235 4.25 7.40 37.25
N PHE A 236 4.10 8.55 36.60
CA PHE A 236 3.53 9.73 37.27
C PHE A 236 2.03 9.52 37.53
N ALA A 237 1.48 10.21 38.54
CA ALA A 237 0.06 10.11 38.85
C ALA A 237 -0.77 10.98 37.91
N LEU A 238 -1.89 10.46 37.44
CA LEU A 238 -2.90 11.26 36.74
C LEU A 238 -3.95 11.74 37.73
N GLU A 239 -4.51 12.90 37.46
CA GLU A 239 -5.72 13.35 38.14
C GLU A 239 -6.89 12.44 37.73
N GLU A 240 -7.68 12.02 38.71
CA GLU A 240 -8.86 11.21 38.45
C GLU A 240 -9.88 12.03 37.64
N PRO A 241 -10.62 11.39 36.71
CA PRO A 241 -11.68 12.07 35.99
C PRO A 241 -12.69 12.71 36.95
N TYR A 242 -13.14 13.92 36.62
CA TYR A 242 -14.17 14.62 37.39
C TYR A 242 -15.43 13.76 37.56
N GLU A 243 -15.89 13.59 38.80
CA GLU A 243 -17.12 12.86 39.11
C GLU A 243 -18.01 13.65 40.08
N HIS A 244 -19.28 13.85 39.70
CA HIS A 244 -20.29 14.39 40.60
C HIS A 244 -21.58 13.55 40.52
N LYS A 245 -21.73 12.60 41.45
CA LYS A 245 -22.81 11.59 41.42
C LYS A 245 -24.22 12.19 41.40
N ASP A 246 -24.48 13.20 42.21
CA ASP A 246 -25.84 13.78 42.31
C ASP A 246 -26.24 14.62 41.09
N ALA A 247 -25.27 15.32 40.48
CA ALA A 247 -25.45 16.01 39.21
C ALA A 247 -25.64 15.01 38.07
N TYR A 248 -24.80 13.96 38.01
CA TYR A 248 -24.92 12.89 37.02
C TYR A 248 -26.30 12.23 37.06
N ASN A 249 -26.78 11.82 38.24
CA ASN A 249 -28.08 11.17 38.38
C ASN A 249 -29.24 12.09 37.95
N PHE A 250 -29.16 13.37 38.31
CA PHE A 250 -30.16 14.35 37.89
C PHE A 250 -30.17 14.59 36.38
N LEU A 251 -28.99 14.81 35.78
CA LEU A 251 -28.86 14.95 34.33
C LEU A 251 -29.33 13.68 33.62
N LYS A 252 -29.10 12.51 34.20
CA LYS A 252 -29.57 11.23 33.67
C LYS A 252 -31.09 11.16 33.65
N GLU A 253 -31.77 11.52 34.74
CA GLU A 253 -33.25 11.54 34.77
C GLU A 253 -33.85 12.45 33.69
N TRP A 254 -33.20 13.59 33.42
CA TRP A 254 -33.64 14.55 32.40
C TRP A 254 -33.29 14.13 30.97
N ALA A 255 -32.04 13.78 30.69
CA ALA A 255 -31.53 13.56 29.34
C ALA A 255 -31.86 12.16 28.79
N LEU A 256 -31.92 11.15 29.66
CA LEU A 256 -32.01 9.75 29.25
C LEU A 256 -33.27 9.43 28.42
N PRO A 257 -34.49 9.92 28.75
CA PRO A 257 -35.67 9.65 27.94
C PRO A 257 -35.53 10.16 26.49
N THR A 258 -35.02 11.39 26.34
CA THR A 258 -34.78 12.01 25.03
C THR A 258 -33.68 11.27 24.27
N ALA A 259 -32.57 10.94 24.94
CA ALA A 259 -31.47 10.19 24.33
C ALA A 259 -31.91 8.79 23.89
N THR A 260 -32.64 8.06 24.74
CA THR A 260 -33.16 6.72 24.44
C THR A 260 -34.09 6.75 23.23
N LYS A 261 -35.00 7.74 23.18
CA LYS A 261 -35.87 7.94 22.03
C LYS A 261 -35.08 8.24 20.76
N ALA A 262 -34.12 9.16 20.83
CA ALA A 262 -33.27 9.50 19.69
C ALA A 262 -32.46 8.29 19.18
N ILE A 263 -31.98 7.42 20.07
CA ILE A 263 -31.28 6.18 19.71
C ILE A 263 -32.22 5.19 19.01
N LYS A 264 -33.47 5.04 19.48
CA LYS A 264 -34.42 4.04 18.98
C LYS A 264 -35.15 4.48 17.72
N ASP A 265 -35.50 5.75 17.60
CA ASP A 265 -36.26 6.27 16.47
C ASP A 265 -35.46 6.19 15.15
N ASP A 266 -36.15 5.96 14.04
CA ASP A 266 -35.57 5.99 12.70
C ASP A 266 -35.30 7.44 12.28
N MET A 267 -34.03 7.84 12.29
CA MET A 267 -33.62 9.20 11.92
C MET A 267 -32.16 9.23 11.44
N SER A 268 -31.84 10.25 10.64
CA SER A 268 -30.48 10.48 10.13
C SER A 268 -29.46 10.70 11.24
N LYS A 269 -28.18 10.39 10.96
CA LYS A 269 -27.05 10.68 11.86
C LYS A 269 -27.04 12.14 12.32
N LEU A 270 -27.20 13.08 11.39
CA LEU A 270 -27.10 14.51 11.66
C LEU A 270 -28.24 15.00 12.55
N SER A 271 -29.47 14.53 12.31
CA SER A 271 -30.62 14.82 13.18
C SER A 271 -30.39 14.29 14.60
N ARG A 272 -29.89 13.05 14.72
CA ARG A 272 -29.61 12.43 16.01
C ARG A 272 -28.49 13.16 16.76
N ARG A 273 -27.41 13.53 16.06
CA ARG A 273 -26.28 14.30 16.60
C ARG A 273 -26.71 15.71 17.04
N ALA A 274 -27.63 16.35 16.34
CA ALA A 274 -28.18 17.63 16.76
C ALA A 274 -28.89 17.53 18.13
N ILE A 275 -29.69 16.47 18.35
CA ILE A 275 -30.35 16.22 19.64
C ILE A 275 -29.31 15.98 20.75
N PHE A 276 -28.30 15.15 20.49
CA PHE A 276 -27.24 14.91 21.48
C PHE A 276 -26.47 16.18 21.81
N ASN A 277 -26.14 17.00 20.81
CA ASN A 277 -25.45 18.28 21.00
C ASN A 277 -26.31 19.26 21.80
N GLU A 278 -27.61 19.33 21.53
CA GLU A 278 -28.53 20.18 22.30
C GLU A 278 -28.59 19.75 23.77
N LEU A 279 -28.69 18.45 24.04
CA LEU A 279 -28.64 17.90 25.41
C LEU A 279 -27.32 18.25 26.11
N MET A 280 -26.19 18.15 25.42
CA MET A 280 -24.87 18.48 25.97
C MET A 280 -24.70 19.99 26.23
N GLN A 281 -25.15 20.84 25.30
CA GLN A 281 -25.04 22.30 25.42
C GLN A 281 -25.93 22.87 26.51
N THR A 282 -27.13 22.32 26.70
CA THR A 282 -28.10 22.76 27.72
C THR A 282 -27.88 22.11 29.10
N ALA A 283 -26.91 21.22 29.23
CA ALA A 283 -26.61 20.51 30.47
C ALA A 283 -26.27 21.46 31.63
N ALA A 284 -25.46 22.50 31.36
CA ALA A 284 -25.06 23.48 32.36
C ALA A 284 -26.28 24.27 32.87
N GLU A 285 -27.13 24.76 31.97
CA GLU A 285 -28.37 25.47 32.32
C GLU A 285 -29.28 24.62 33.22
N LYS A 286 -29.38 23.32 32.95
CA LYS A 286 -30.17 22.39 33.77
C LYS A 286 -29.61 22.22 35.17
N LEU A 287 -28.30 22.19 35.33
CA LEU A 287 -27.68 22.17 36.64
C LEU A 287 -27.88 23.49 37.40
N GLU A 288 -27.84 24.63 36.71
CA GLU A 288 -28.17 25.93 37.31
C GLU A 288 -29.63 26.01 37.77
N GLU A 289 -30.58 25.45 37.02
CA GLU A 289 -31.99 25.35 37.46
C GLU A 289 -32.13 24.57 38.79
N LYS A 290 -31.33 23.51 38.97
CA LYS A 290 -31.37 22.67 40.17
C LYS A 290 -30.65 23.28 41.37
N TYR A 291 -29.42 23.76 41.17
CA TYR A 291 -28.53 24.20 42.25
C TYR A 291 -28.56 25.72 42.47
N GLY A 292 -29.20 26.48 41.58
CA GLY A 292 -29.29 27.94 41.59
C GLY A 292 -28.13 28.60 40.81
N SER A 293 -28.43 29.72 40.13
CA SER A 293 -27.43 30.47 39.36
C SER A 293 -26.33 31.07 40.24
N THR A 294 -25.08 30.97 39.77
CA THR A 294 -23.91 31.69 40.32
C THR A 294 -23.72 33.08 39.69
N GLY A 295 -24.55 33.48 38.72
CA GLY A 295 -24.39 34.73 37.97
C GLY A 295 -23.21 34.71 36.98
N LEU A 296 -22.59 33.55 36.75
CA LEU A 296 -21.51 33.36 35.80
C LEU A 296 -22.09 32.83 34.49
N THR A 297 -22.52 33.74 33.61
CA THR A 297 -22.75 33.38 32.22
C THR A 297 -21.43 33.04 31.55
N THR A 298 -21.45 32.01 30.71
CA THR A 298 -20.35 31.63 29.81
C THR A 298 -19.83 32.85 29.03
N GLY A 299 -18.65 33.36 29.42
CA GLY A 299 -17.90 34.38 28.67
C GLY A 299 -17.58 35.71 29.38
N GLY A 300 -17.90 35.89 30.67
CA GLY A 300 -17.62 37.12 31.41
C GLY A 300 -16.51 36.98 32.47
N SER A 301 -15.59 37.96 32.51
CA SER A 301 -14.54 38.10 33.53
C SER A 301 -15.08 38.05 34.97
N VAL A 302 -14.32 37.38 35.84
CA VAL A 302 -14.57 37.11 37.26
C VAL A 302 -14.55 38.40 38.10
N GLU A 303 -15.51 39.30 37.92
CA GLU A 303 -15.67 40.47 38.78
C GLU A 303 -17.14 40.83 38.95
N GLN A 304 -17.86 40.10 39.83
CA GLN A 304 -18.85 40.63 40.78
C GLN A 304 -19.74 39.50 41.35
N ALA A 305 -19.29 38.92 42.47
CA ALA A 305 -20.19 38.20 43.38
C ALA A 305 -19.76 38.49 44.84
N ALA A 306 -19.97 39.74 45.27
CA ALA A 306 -19.85 40.12 46.66
C ALA A 306 -21.03 39.53 47.46
N GLY A 307 -20.82 38.40 48.14
CA GLY A 307 -21.75 37.93 49.17
C GLY A 307 -21.88 36.42 49.40
N LYS A 308 -21.27 35.54 48.59
CA LYS A 308 -21.25 34.09 48.83
C LYS A 308 -19.81 33.63 49.08
N SER A 309 -19.63 32.68 49.99
CA SER A 309 -18.33 32.09 50.32
C SER A 309 -17.61 31.64 49.03
N PRO A 310 -16.37 32.10 48.76
CA PRO A 310 -15.68 31.88 47.48
C PRO A 310 -15.53 30.40 47.10
N GLU A 311 -15.36 29.50 48.07
CA GLU A 311 -15.21 28.05 47.86
C GLU A 311 -16.44 27.41 47.18
N LYS A 312 -17.67 27.86 47.48
CA LYS A 312 -18.89 27.33 46.84
C LYS A 312 -19.10 27.84 45.42
N GLY A 313 -18.46 28.94 45.05
CA GLY A 313 -18.54 29.52 43.70
C GLY A 313 -17.65 28.77 42.71
N GLU A 314 -16.44 28.39 43.15
CA GLU A 314 -15.47 27.64 42.35
C GLU A 314 -15.93 26.21 42.08
N GLU A 315 -16.42 25.49 43.10
CA GLU A 315 -16.95 24.12 42.96
C GLU A 315 -18.14 24.05 41.97
N MET A 316 -19.01 25.07 42.00
CA MET A 316 -20.11 25.16 41.05
C MET A 316 -19.65 25.53 39.63
N ALA A 317 -18.65 26.40 39.49
CA ALA A 317 -18.10 26.75 38.19
C ALA A 317 -17.43 25.54 37.51
N GLU A 318 -16.71 24.73 38.28
CA GLU A 318 -16.13 23.46 37.81
C GLU A 318 -17.22 22.45 37.41
N LEU A 319 -18.26 22.27 38.24
CA LEU A 319 -19.40 21.41 37.91
C LEU A 319 -20.07 21.81 36.59
N LEU A 320 -20.29 23.12 36.37
CA LEU A 320 -20.91 23.62 35.15
C LEU A 320 -20.01 23.41 33.92
N ALA A 321 -18.69 23.55 34.08
CA ALA A 321 -17.73 23.27 33.01
C ALA A 321 -17.76 21.79 32.57
N HIS A 322 -17.97 20.86 33.50
CA HIS A 322 -18.05 19.42 33.22
C HIS A 322 -19.47 18.91 32.87
N ALA A 323 -20.49 19.78 32.84
CA ALA A 323 -21.88 19.37 32.61
C ALA A 323 -22.09 18.61 31.28
N SER A 324 -21.46 19.11 30.20
CA SER A 324 -21.50 18.50 28.87
C SER A 324 -20.92 17.08 28.87
N GLU A 325 -19.78 16.88 29.54
CA GLU A 325 -19.10 15.58 29.64
C GLU A 325 -19.93 14.56 30.42
N LEU A 326 -20.64 14.99 31.46
CA LEU A 326 -21.56 14.12 32.21
C LEU A 326 -22.70 13.61 31.32
N VAL A 327 -23.28 14.48 30.47
CA VAL A 327 -24.34 14.10 29.52
C VAL A 327 -23.80 13.18 28.42
N ASP A 328 -22.61 13.45 27.87
CA ASP A 328 -21.96 12.55 26.91
C ASP A 328 -21.75 11.14 27.51
N LYS A 329 -21.29 11.06 28.78
CA LYS A 329 -21.17 9.79 29.53
C LYS A 329 -22.52 9.09 29.69
N ILE A 330 -23.62 9.81 29.90
CA ILE A 330 -24.98 9.25 29.97
C ILE A 330 -25.39 8.63 28.63
N ILE A 331 -25.20 9.38 27.53
CA ILE A 331 -25.57 8.92 26.17
C ILE A 331 -24.78 7.66 25.80
N LYS A 332 -23.46 7.66 26.01
CA LYS A 332 -22.58 6.49 25.78
C LYS A 332 -23.04 5.27 26.58
N ASN A 333 -23.36 5.46 27.86
CA ASN A 333 -23.81 4.37 28.71
C ASN A 333 -25.16 3.81 28.25
N GLU A 334 -26.07 4.65 27.76
CA GLU A 334 -27.36 4.18 27.25
C GLU A 334 -27.21 3.37 25.95
N VAL A 335 -26.36 3.81 25.02
CA VAL A 335 -26.04 3.02 23.81
C VAL A 335 -25.51 1.64 24.20
N ARG A 336 -24.58 1.58 25.15
CA ARG A 336 -24.02 0.31 25.64
C ARG A 336 -25.09 -0.56 26.31
N ARG A 337 -25.93 0.03 27.16
CA ARG A 337 -27.02 -0.67 27.87
C ARG A 337 -28.01 -1.29 26.89
N LEU A 338 -28.48 -0.52 25.90
CA LEU A 338 -29.44 -0.99 24.89
C LEU A 338 -28.88 -2.17 24.09
N VAL A 339 -27.61 -2.09 23.67
CA VAL A 339 -26.97 -3.18 22.93
C VAL A 339 -26.76 -4.41 23.81
N LEU A 340 -26.22 -4.23 25.02
CA LEU A 340 -25.90 -5.34 25.92
C LEU A 340 -27.16 -6.01 26.47
N GLU A 341 -28.17 -5.25 26.89
CA GLU A 341 -29.34 -5.79 27.61
C GLU A 341 -30.51 -6.12 26.69
N GLU A 342 -30.79 -5.24 25.72
CA GLU A 342 -31.96 -5.35 24.84
C GLU A 342 -31.60 -5.88 23.43
N GLY A 343 -30.32 -5.89 23.05
CA GLY A 343 -29.88 -6.25 21.70
C GLY A 343 -30.31 -5.23 20.64
N ILE A 344 -30.59 -3.99 21.06
CA ILE A 344 -31.10 -2.90 20.22
C ILE A 344 -29.98 -1.92 19.91
N ARG A 345 -29.85 -1.57 18.64
CA ARG A 345 -28.87 -0.61 18.11
C ARG A 345 -29.51 0.70 17.69
N MET A 346 -28.69 1.60 17.15
CA MET A 346 -29.12 2.84 16.53
C MET A 346 -30.23 2.58 15.50
N SER A 347 -31.30 3.39 15.57
CA SER A 347 -32.52 3.27 14.79
C SER A 347 -33.18 1.89 14.90
N SER A 348 -33.16 1.33 16.10
CA SER A 348 -33.78 0.05 16.48
C SER A 348 -33.30 -1.18 15.68
N ARG A 349 -32.14 -1.11 15.03
CA ARG A 349 -31.56 -2.24 14.29
C ARG A 349 -31.18 -3.39 15.23
N LYS A 350 -31.18 -4.61 14.70
CA LYS A 350 -30.65 -5.79 15.41
C LYS A 350 -29.12 -5.85 15.33
N ILE A 351 -28.53 -6.62 16.24
CA ILE A 351 -27.07 -6.80 16.34
C ILE A 351 -26.40 -7.34 15.07
N ASP A 352 -27.12 -8.11 14.26
CA ASP A 352 -26.64 -8.73 13.02
C ASP A 352 -27.16 -8.03 11.75
N GLU A 353 -27.99 -7.01 11.90
CA GLU A 353 -28.63 -6.30 10.80
C GLU A 353 -27.67 -5.35 10.08
N ILE A 354 -27.55 -5.55 8.78
CA ILE A 354 -26.77 -4.70 7.87
C ILE A 354 -27.69 -3.61 7.32
N ARG A 355 -27.20 -2.36 7.26
CA ARG A 355 -27.97 -1.25 6.71
C ARG A 355 -28.29 -1.47 5.24
N THR A 356 -29.32 -0.82 4.73
CA THR A 356 -29.69 -0.85 3.32
C THR A 356 -28.50 -0.58 2.41
N ILE A 357 -28.28 -1.43 1.41
CA ILE A 357 -27.19 -1.33 0.45
C ILE A 357 -27.75 -1.01 -0.93
N SER A 358 -27.12 -0.07 -1.60
CA SER A 358 -27.34 0.24 -3.01
C SER A 358 -26.00 0.28 -3.73
N ALA A 359 -25.95 -0.29 -4.92
CA ALA A 359 -24.76 -0.30 -5.77
C ALA A 359 -25.17 0.06 -7.20
N MET A 360 -24.36 0.92 -7.84
CA MET A 360 -24.54 1.34 -9.21
C MET A 360 -23.17 1.40 -9.89
N VAL A 361 -23.12 1.08 -11.18
CA VAL A 361 -21.96 1.31 -12.05
C VAL A 361 -22.31 2.37 -13.10
N ASP A 362 -21.30 2.93 -13.77
CA ASP A 362 -21.46 3.95 -14.83
C ASP A 362 -22.18 5.22 -14.38
N ILE A 363 -21.97 5.61 -13.13
CA ILE A 363 -22.54 6.84 -12.57
C ILE A 363 -21.93 8.09 -13.20
N LEU A 364 -20.70 7.99 -13.72
CA LEU A 364 -20.03 9.04 -14.47
C LEU A 364 -20.05 8.74 -15.98
N PRO A 365 -20.02 9.79 -16.82
CA PRO A 365 -19.89 9.60 -18.27
C PRO A 365 -18.66 8.77 -18.64
N ASN A 366 -18.73 8.08 -19.77
CA ASN A 366 -17.77 7.07 -20.24
C ASN A 366 -16.31 7.55 -20.42
N ARG A 367 -15.99 8.83 -20.17
CA ARG A 367 -14.60 9.32 -20.12
C ARG A 367 -13.80 8.66 -19.00
N VAL A 368 -14.45 8.32 -17.88
CA VAL A 368 -13.83 7.50 -16.84
C VAL A 368 -13.91 6.05 -17.28
N HIS A 369 -12.81 5.29 -17.17
CA HIS A 369 -12.78 3.93 -17.73
C HIS A 369 -13.75 2.99 -17.01
N GLY A 370 -13.89 3.14 -15.70
CA GLY A 370 -14.97 2.53 -14.91
C GLY A 370 -15.34 3.43 -13.73
N SER A 371 -16.62 3.47 -13.38
CA SER A 371 -17.10 4.21 -12.21
C SER A 371 -18.17 3.43 -11.48
N ALA A 372 -18.23 3.60 -10.17
CA ALA A 372 -19.22 2.97 -9.32
C ALA A 372 -19.61 3.88 -8.15
N LEU A 373 -20.88 3.85 -7.78
CA LEU A 373 -21.40 4.43 -6.55
C LEU A 373 -21.86 3.28 -5.65
N PHE A 374 -21.20 3.14 -4.51
CA PHE A 374 -21.58 2.18 -3.48
C PHE A 374 -22.10 2.94 -2.26
N GLN A 375 -23.29 2.57 -1.79
CA GLN A 375 -23.91 3.14 -0.62
C GLN A 375 -24.37 2.06 0.34
N ARG A 376 -24.07 2.23 1.63
CA ARG A 376 -24.56 1.40 2.73
C ARG A 376 -25.02 2.29 3.87
N GLY A 377 -26.34 2.43 4.04
CA GLY A 377 -26.93 3.47 4.88
C GLY A 377 -26.44 4.87 4.45
N GLU A 378 -25.94 5.64 5.42
CA GLU A 378 -25.35 6.97 5.22
C GLU A 378 -23.82 6.92 5.04
N THR A 379 -23.29 5.81 4.49
CA THR A 379 -21.92 5.73 4.01
C THR A 379 -21.93 5.55 2.50
N GLN A 380 -21.42 6.52 1.76
CA GLN A 380 -21.44 6.55 0.30
C GLN A 380 -20.04 6.81 -0.25
N GLY A 381 -19.57 5.93 -1.13
CA GLY A 381 -18.29 6.04 -1.82
C GLY A 381 -18.48 6.07 -3.34
N LEU A 382 -18.04 7.14 -3.97
CA LEU A 382 -17.91 7.24 -5.42
C LEU A 382 -16.50 6.78 -5.81
N THR A 383 -16.41 5.66 -6.51
CA THR A 383 -15.13 5.09 -6.91
C THR A 383 -14.96 5.15 -8.42
N THR A 384 -13.77 5.52 -8.86
CA THR A 384 -13.36 5.53 -10.26
C THR A 384 -12.18 4.58 -10.47
N CYS A 385 -12.12 3.99 -11.66
CA CYS A 385 -11.00 3.18 -12.13
C CYS A 385 -10.44 3.83 -13.41
N THR A 386 -9.13 4.02 -13.43
CA THR A 386 -8.36 4.50 -14.58
C THR A 386 -7.29 3.48 -14.93
N LEU A 387 -7.12 3.23 -16.22
CA LEU A 387 -6.18 2.27 -16.78
C LEU A 387 -5.09 3.05 -17.52
N GLY A 388 -3.84 2.76 -17.20
CA GLY A 388 -2.65 3.36 -17.81
C GLY A 388 -1.74 2.31 -18.43
N GLY A 389 -0.73 2.77 -19.16
CA GLY A 389 0.32 1.90 -19.70
C GLY A 389 1.26 1.39 -18.60
N PRO A 390 2.18 0.47 -18.91
CA PRO A 390 3.22 0.03 -17.97
C PRO A 390 4.11 1.18 -17.45
N GLY A 391 4.33 2.23 -18.24
CA GLY A 391 5.04 3.43 -17.82
C GLY A 391 4.35 4.28 -16.73
N ASP A 392 3.05 4.08 -16.50
CA ASP A 392 2.26 4.85 -15.51
C ASP A 392 2.35 4.29 -14.07
N LYS A 393 3.12 3.22 -13.84
CA LYS A 393 3.28 2.60 -12.51
C LYS A 393 3.72 3.63 -11.46
N LEU A 394 3.26 3.44 -10.23
CA LEU A 394 3.68 4.28 -9.12
C LEU A 394 5.05 3.81 -8.61
N LEU A 395 6.08 4.63 -8.80
CA LEU A 395 7.42 4.41 -8.25
C LEU A 395 7.50 4.97 -6.82
N VAL A 396 7.89 4.11 -5.88
CA VAL A 396 8.15 4.46 -4.48
C VAL A 396 9.61 4.18 -4.17
N GLU A 397 10.28 5.14 -3.52
CA GLU A 397 11.70 5.04 -3.17
C GLU A 397 11.86 5.05 -1.64
N GLY A 398 12.47 4.00 -1.11
CA GLY A 398 12.68 3.76 0.33
C GLY A 398 14.14 3.42 0.66
N MET A 399 14.41 3.09 1.92
CA MET A 399 15.73 2.56 2.28
C MET A 399 16.01 1.19 1.64
N GLU A 400 14.96 0.52 1.18
CA GLU A 400 15.01 -0.78 0.55
C GLU A 400 15.28 -0.73 -0.96
N GLY A 401 15.41 0.47 -1.53
CA GLY A 401 15.53 0.71 -2.97
C GLY A 401 14.24 1.27 -3.57
N GLU A 402 14.04 0.99 -4.84
CA GLU A 402 12.87 1.43 -5.61
C GLU A 402 11.88 0.27 -5.77
N GLU A 403 10.60 0.53 -5.53
CA GLU A 403 9.49 -0.42 -5.71
C GLU A 403 8.44 0.19 -6.64
N GLU A 404 7.88 -0.63 -7.53
CA GLU A 404 6.86 -0.21 -8.49
C GLU A 404 5.51 -0.85 -8.16
N TYR A 405 4.48 -0.02 -8.02
CA TYR A 405 3.10 -0.47 -7.82
C TYR A 405 2.32 -0.37 -9.12
N ARG A 406 1.90 -1.55 -9.63
CA ARG A 406 0.99 -1.65 -10.79
C ARG A 406 -0.45 -1.31 -10.41
N TYR A 407 -0.86 -1.60 -9.18
CA TYR A 407 -2.15 -1.19 -8.65
C TYR A 407 -1.95 -0.29 -7.44
N PHE A 408 -2.67 0.82 -7.42
CA PHE A 408 -2.69 1.72 -6.28
C PHE A 408 -4.07 2.35 -6.10
N HIS A 409 -4.46 2.49 -4.84
CA HIS A 409 -5.76 3.03 -4.46
C HIS A 409 -5.60 4.33 -3.68
N HIS A 410 -6.16 5.41 -4.21
CA HIS A 410 -6.27 6.67 -3.48
C HIS A 410 -7.65 6.79 -2.83
N TYR A 411 -7.64 7.16 -1.56
CA TYR A 411 -8.84 7.33 -0.77
C TYR A 411 -8.90 8.77 -0.25
N ASN A 412 -10.02 9.43 -0.48
CA ASN A 412 -10.24 10.82 -0.10
C ASN A 412 -11.44 10.92 0.84
N PHE A 413 -11.27 11.66 1.93
CA PHE A 413 -12.29 11.90 2.95
C PHE A 413 -12.54 13.40 3.13
N PRO A 414 -13.28 14.04 2.21
CA PRO A 414 -13.53 15.46 2.28
C PRO A 414 -14.42 15.81 3.48
N PRO A 415 -14.27 17.01 4.06
CA PRO A 415 -14.95 17.38 5.31
C PRO A 415 -16.49 17.43 5.16
N PHE A 416 -17.00 17.73 3.96
CA PHE A 416 -18.44 17.71 3.69
C PHE A 416 -19.06 16.32 3.88
N SER A 417 -18.27 15.23 3.80
CA SER A 417 -18.78 13.86 3.95
C SER A 417 -19.33 13.54 5.34
N VAL A 418 -18.97 14.37 6.33
CA VAL A 418 -19.50 14.32 7.70
C VAL A 418 -20.25 15.60 8.08
N GLY A 419 -20.50 16.49 7.11
CA GLY A 419 -21.18 17.77 7.34
C GLY A 419 -20.31 18.84 8.03
N GLU A 420 -18.98 18.74 7.93
CA GLU A 420 -18.03 19.65 8.60
C GLU A 420 -17.25 20.49 7.58
N THR A 421 -16.47 21.47 8.06
CA THR A 421 -15.53 22.27 7.26
C THR A 421 -14.10 22.07 7.75
N SER A 422 -13.11 22.22 6.85
CA SER A 422 -11.70 22.05 7.20
C SER A 422 -10.81 22.95 6.35
N ASN A 423 -9.74 23.47 6.95
CA ASN A 423 -8.68 24.21 6.25
C ASN A 423 -7.58 23.28 5.70
N ARG A 424 -7.79 21.95 5.76
CA ARG A 424 -6.79 20.97 5.33
C ARG A 424 -6.64 20.99 3.80
N LEU A 425 -5.39 21.12 3.34
CA LEU A 425 -5.04 21.10 1.91
C LEU A 425 -4.48 19.75 1.43
N PHE A 426 -4.12 18.84 2.35
CA PHE A 426 -3.42 17.60 2.04
C PHE A 426 -4.07 16.39 2.69
N VAL A 427 -3.95 15.23 2.02
CA VAL A 427 -4.36 13.92 2.54
C VAL A 427 -3.70 13.64 3.89
N GLY A 428 -4.50 13.18 4.86
CA GLY A 428 -4.09 12.83 6.20
C GLY A 428 -3.75 11.35 6.39
N ASN A 429 -3.13 11.03 7.53
CA ASN A 429 -2.70 9.66 7.83
C ASN A 429 -3.84 8.63 7.81
N ARG A 430 -5.06 9.02 8.21
CA ARG A 430 -6.23 8.12 8.20
C ARG A 430 -6.67 7.75 6.78
N GLU A 431 -6.60 8.70 5.86
CA GLU A 431 -6.95 8.49 4.46
C GLU A 431 -5.96 7.53 3.79
N ILE A 432 -4.65 7.73 4.01
CA ILE A 432 -3.60 6.80 3.56
C ILE A 432 -3.85 5.39 4.13
N GLY A 433 -4.12 5.28 5.44
CA GLY A 433 -4.39 4.01 6.10
C GLY A 433 -5.64 3.28 5.57
N HIS A 434 -6.73 4.01 5.33
CA HIS A 434 -7.96 3.46 4.76
C HIS A 434 -7.76 3.06 3.30
N GLY A 435 -7.05 3.86 2.51
CA GLY A 435 -6.78 3.57 1.11
C GLY A 435 -5.94 2.31 0.94
N ASN A 436 -4.87 2.17 1.72
CA ASN A 436 -4.06 0.97 1.73
C ASN A 436 -4.82 -0.28 2.24
N LEU A 437 -5.77 -0.15 3.18
CA LEU A 437 -6.62 -1.28 3.57
C LEU A 437 -7.50 -1.76 2.41
N ALA A 438 -8.11 -0.84 1.66
CA ALA A 438 -8.88 -1.17 0.47
C ALA A 438 -7.98 -1.77 -0.62
N GLN A 439 -6.78 -1.21 -0.81
CA GLN A 439 -5.79 -1.70 -1.76
C GLN A 439 -5.43 -3.16 -1.48
N ARG A 440 -4.99 -3.48 -0.25
CA ARG A 440 -4.65 -4.86 0.16
C ARG A 440 -5.82 -5.82 0.04
N GLY A 441 -7.05 -5.32 0.21
CA GLY A 441 -8.25 -6.13 0.03
C GLY A 441 -8.49 -6.56 -1.42
N ILE A 442 -8.00 -5.78 -2.38
CA ILE A 442 -8.21 -5.97 -3.83
C ILE A 442 -7.04 -6.67 -4.51
N GLU A 443 -5.80 -6.38 -4.10
CA GLU A 443 -4.58 -6.95 -4.71
C GLU A 443 -4.64 -8.47 -4.96
N PRO A 444 -5.15 -9.31 -4.04
CA PRO A 444 -5.18 -10.76 -4.23
C PRO A 444 -6.07 -11.26 -5.37
N VAL A 445 -6.98 -10.43 -5.89
CA VAL A 445 -7.88 -10.81 -6.98
C VAL A 445 -7.50 -10.16 -8.32
N LEU A 446 -6.45 -9.33 -8.35
CA LEU A 446 -6.00 -8.71 -9.59
C LEU A 446 -5.45 -9.75 -10.57
N PRO A 447 -5.64 -9.53 -11.88
CA PRO A 447 -5.05 -10.39 -12.90
C PRO A 447 -3.53 -10.22 -12.97
N ASP A 448 -2.84 -11.29 -13.34
CA ASP A 448 -1.40 -11.27 -13.65
C ASP A 448 -1.06 -10.18 -14.68
N ALA A 449 0.13 -9.58 -14.55
CA ALA A 449 0.58 -8.52 -15.45
C ALA A 449 0.65 -9.01 -16.92
N GLU A 450 1.04 -10.26 -17.15
CA GLU A 450 1.09 -10.86 -18.49
C GLU A 450 -0.28 -10.94 -19.16
N LYS A 451 -1.34 -11.19 -18.38
CA LYS A 451 -2.72 -11.31 -18.90
C LYS A 451 -3.42 -9.97 -19.05
N PHE A 452 -3.03 -8.99 -18.24
CA PHE A 452 -3.64 -7.67 -18.23
C PHE A 452 -2.56 -6.61 -17.97
N PRO A 453 -1.76 -6.22 -18.96
CA PRO A 453 -0.53 -5.42 -18.78
C PRO A 453 -0.79 -3.94 -18.52
N TYR A 454 -1.81 -3.62 -17.74
CA TYR A 454 -2.23 -2.27 -17.41
C TYR A 454 -1.77 -1.88 -16.01
N THR A 455 -1.38 -0.61 -15.88
CA THR A 455 -1.38 0.06 -14.58
C THR A 455 -2.81 0.42 -14.22
N ILE A 456 -3.21 0.16 -12.97
CA ILE A 456 -4.58 0.31 -12.50
C ILE A 456 -4.58 1.29 -11.34
N ARG A 457 -5.24 2.43 -11.54
CA ARG A 457 -5.48 3.39 -10.47
C ARG A 457 -6.95 3.38 -10.10
N THR A 458 -7.23 3.18 -8.82
CA THR A 458 -8.57 3.44 -8.28
C THR A 458 -8.56 4.65 -7.37
N VAL A 459 -9.64 5.43 -7.40
CA VAL A 459 -9.83 6.58 -6.50
C VAL A 459 -11.22 6.52 -5.92
N THR A 460 -11.34 6.48 -4.60
CA THR A 460 -12.62 6.62 -3.90
C THR A 460 -12.73 7.99 -3.24
N GLU A 461 -13.76 8.72 -3.65
CA GLU A 461 -14.25 9.92 -2.99
C GLU A 461 -15.38 9.52 -2.02
N ILE A 462 -15.19 9.75 -0.73
CA ILE A 462 -16.25 9.53 0.25
C ILE A 462 -17.20 10.73 0.23
N LEU A 463 -18.45 10.49 -0.13
CA LEU A 463 -19.47 11.51 -0.26
C LEU A 463 -20.31 11.65 1.03
N GLU A 464 -20.51 10.55 1.73
CA GLU A 464 -21.17 10.48 3.05
C GLU A 464 -20.45 9.44 3.91
N SER A 465 -20.35 9.69 5.22
CA SER A 465 -19.77 8.74 6.17
C SER A 465 -20.57 8.63 7.46
N ASN A 466 -21.11 7.44 7.69
CA ASN A 466 -21.67 7.04 8.97
C ASN A 466 -21.30 5.60 9.36
N GLY A 467 -20.12 5.15 8.98
CA GLY A 467 -19.62 3.82 9.33
C GLY A 467 -18.77 3.23 8.22
N SER A 468 -17.50 2.94 8.55
CA SER A 468 -16.52 2.20 7.77
C SER A 468 -16.50 2.48 6.26
N SER A 469 -16.25 3.74 5.91
CA SER A 469 -16.01 4.21 4.54
C SER A 469 -14.87 3.49 3.81
N SER A 470 -13.87 2.92 4.50
CA SER A 470 -12.85 2.07 3.87
C SER A 470 -13.40 0.76 3.27
N MET A 471 -14.42 0.19 3.88
CA MET A 471 -15.10 -1.00 3.36
C MET A 471 -16.02 -0.65 2.19
N ALA A 472 -16.65 0.53 2.22
CA ALA A 472 -17.35 1.08 1.06
C ALA A 472 -16.38 1.33 -0.11
N ALA A 473 -15.17 1.83 0.15
CA ALA A 473 -14.13 2.00 -0.85
C ALA A 473 -13.69 0.68 -1.47
N THR A 474 -13.57 -0.39 -0.68
CA THR A 474 -13.28 -1.74 -1.19
C THR A 474 -14.39 -2.22 -2.13
N CYS A 475 -15.66 -2.16 -1.70
CA CYS A 475 -16.80 -2.56 -2.53
C CYS A 475 -16.90 -1.72 -3.81
N GLY A 476 -16.75 -0.39 -3.69
CA GLY A 476 -16.74 0.53 -4.82
C GLY A 476 -15.59 0.26 -5.80
N SER A 477 -14.41 -0.12 -5.30
CA SER A 477 -13.26 -0.46 -6.14
C SER A 477 -13.52 -1.74 -6.94
N THR A 478 -14.05 -2.79 -6.31
CA THR A 478 -14.48 -4.01 -7.02
C THR A 478 -15.44 -3.67 -8.17
N LEU A 479 -16.49 -2.90 -7.88
CA LEU A 479 -17.48 -2.50 -8.90
C LEU A 479 -16.85 -1.67 -10.03
N ALA A 480 -15.99 -0.69 -9.69
CA ALA A 480 -15.34 0.18 -10.68
C ALA A 480 -14.34 -0.59 -11.55
N LEU A 481 -13.63 -1.57 -10.99
CA LEU A 481 -12.72 -2.46 -11.73
C LEU A 481 -13.50 -3.33 -12.72
N MET A 482 -14.60 -3.95 -12.27
CA MET A 482 -15.47 -4.76 -13.13
C MET A 482 -16.08 -3.91 -14.25
N ALA A 483 -16.52 -2.68 -13.94
CA ALA A 483 -17.06 -1.74 -14.92
C ALA A 483 -16.00 -1.23 -15.92
N ALA A 484 -14.73 -1.19 -15.52
CA ALA A 484 -13.60 -0.85 -16.40
C ALA A 484 -13.15 -2.02 -17.31
N GLY A 485 -13.67 -3.22 -17.07
CA GLY A 485 -13.26 -4.43 -17.80
C GLY A 485 -11.98 -5.07 -17.27
N VAL A 486 -11.59 -4.78 -16.03
CA VAL A 486 -10.46 -5.46 -15.38
C VAL A 486 -10.88 -6.90 -15.04
N PRO A 487 -10.20 -7.94 -15.55
CA PRO A 487 -10.59 -9.33 -15.34
C PRO A 487 -10.13 -9.83 -13.96
N ILE A 488 -10.72 -9.27 -12.89
CA ILE A 488 -10.48 -9.74 -11.53
C ILE A 488 -10.95 -11.19 -11.37
N THR A 489 -10.20 -12.00 -10.61
CA THR A 489 -10.45 -13.44 -10.46
C THR A 489 -11.69 -13.75 -9.62
N ALA A 490 -12.07 -12.84 -8.73
CA ALA A 490 -13.29 -12.88 -7.94
C ALA A 490 -13.65 -11.48 -7.41
N PRO A 491 -14.95 -11.15 -7.24
CA PRO A 491 -15.37 -9.90 -6.63
C PRO A 491 -15.12 -9.91 -5.12
N VAL A 492 -14.65 -8.77 -4.58
CA VAL A 492 -14.34 -8.60 -3.15
C VAL A 492 -15.36 -7.65 -2.51
N ALA A 493 -15.91 -8.05 -1.36
CA ALA A 493 -16.72 -7.18 -0.51
C ALA A 493 -16.04 -6.92 0.84
N GLY A 494 -16.36 -5.79 1.47
CA GLY A 494 -15.84 -5.39 2.77
C GLY A 494 -16.95 -5.14 3.80
N ILE A 495 -16.74 -5.56 5.05
CA ILE A 495 -17.63 -5.27 6.17
C ILE A 495 -16.82 -4.82 7.39
N ALA A 496 -17.42 -3.93 8.19
CA ALA A 496 -16.93 -3.60 9.52
C ALA A 496 -17.86 -4.18 10.56
N LEU A 497 -17.27 -4.80 11.57
CA LEU A 497 -17.92 -5.28 12.77
C LEU A 497 -17.47 -4.43 13.95
N GLY A 498 -18.33 -4.32 14.95
CA GLY A 498 -17.95 -3.78 16.24
C GLY A 498 -18.19 -4.76 17.37
N LEU A 499 -17.81 -4.34 18.57
CA LEU A 499 -18.07 -5.07 19.80
C LEU A 499 -18.47 -4.11 20.90
N ILE A 500 -19.47 -4.49 21.69
CA ILE A 500 -19.72 -3.88 23.00
C ILE A 500 -19.62 -4.97 24.05
N SER A 501 -18.93 -4.68 25.16
CA SER A 501 -18.66 -5.63 26.23
C SER A 501 -18.97 -5.07 27.62
N ASP A 502 -19.22 -5.97 28.56
CA ASP A 502 -19.24 -5.72 29.99
C ASP A 502 -18.30 -6.76 30.62
N GLU A 503 -17.02 -6.41 30.77
CA GLU A 503 -15.99 -7.33 31.25
C GLU A 503 -16.28 -7.83 32.67
N ALA A 504 -16.91 -7.00 33.51
CA ALA A 504 -17.29 -7.38 34.87
C ALA A 504 -18.36 -8.48 34.88
N LYS A 505 -19.24 -8.49 33.87
CA LYS A 505 -20.26 -9.54 33.66
C LYS A 505 -19.84 -10.62 32.66
N GLY A 506 -18.64 -10.53 32.08
CA GLY A 506 -18.17 -11.43 31.03
C GLY A 506 -19.04 -11.45 29.77
N LYS A 507 -19.77 -10.37 29.49
CA LYS A 507 -20.71 -10.28 28.36
C LYS A 507 -20.07 -9.57 27.16
N TYR A 508 -20.21 -10.15 25.97
CA TYR A 508 -19.68 -9.64 24.72
C TYR A 508 -20.76 -9.72 23.64
N VAL A 509 -20.97 -8.63 22.89
CA VAL A 509 -21.95 -8.57 21.79
C VAL A 509 -21.29 -8.03 20.55
N VAL A 510 -21.16 -8.89 19.52
CA VAL A 510 -20.61 -8.52 18.22
C VAL A 510 -21.70 -7.85 17.37
N LEU A 511 -21.36 -6.73 16.74
CA LEU A 511 -22.26 -5.92 15.91
C LEU A 511 -21.85 -6.02 14.44
N SER A 512 -22.81 -6.28 13.55
CA SER A 512 -22.59 -6.27 12.10
C SER A 512 -22.82 -4.88 11.51
N ASP A 513 -21.96 -4.44 10.59
CA ASP A 513 -22.05 -3.13 9.92
C ASP A 513 -22.12 -1.97 10.93
N LEU A 514 -21.00 -1.77 11.63
CA LEU A 514 -20.83 -0.76 12.68
C LEU A 514 -21.06 0.67 12.15
N GLN A 515 -21.85 1.47 12.88
CA GLN A 515 -22.00 2.91 12.66
C GLN A 515 -21.01 3.72 13.48
N ASP A 516 -20.73 4.96 13.06
CA ASP A 516 -19.76 5.83 13.74
C ASP A 516 -20.15 6.10 15.20
N GLU A 517 -21.44 6.30 15.49
CA GLU A 517 -21.92 6.55 16.85
C GLU A 517 -21.80 5.31 17.75
N GLU A 518 -21.85 4.12 17.15
CA GLU A 518 -21.66 2.84 17.85
C GLU A 518 -20.17 2.59 18.13
N ASP A 519 -19.29 3.01 17.23
CA ASP A 519 -17.84 2.90 17.38
C ASP A 519 -17.32 3.78 18.54
N PHE A 520 -17.91 4.95 18.75
CA PHE A 520 -17.54 5.86 19.83
C PHE A 520 -17.80 5.28 21.22
N GLY A 521 -18.85 4.46 21.35
CA GLY A 521 -19.18 3.69 22.56
C GLY A 521 -18.65 2.26 22.54
N GLY A 522 -18.01 1.82 21.46
CA GLY A 522 -17.59 0.45 21.20
C GLY A 522 -16.21 0.09 21.73
N ASP A 523 -15.98 -1.21 21.88
CA ASP A 523 -14.77 -1.81 22.46
C ASP A 523 -13.86 -2.48 21.40
N MET A 524 -14.34 -2.61 20.17
CA MET A 524 -13.59 -3.12 19.01
C MET A 524 -14.12 -2.53 17.72
N ASP A 525 -13.22 -2.25 16.77
CA ASP A 525 -13.49 -1.98 15.36
C ASP A 525 -12.75 -3.03 14.52
N PHE A 526 -13.49 -3.89 13.84
CA PHE A 526 -12.97 -5.03 13.10
C PHE A 526 -13.43 -5.03 11.65
N LYS A 527 -12.51 -4.76 10.73
CA LYS A 527 -12.75 -4.66 9.29
C LYS A 527 -12.21 -5.90 8.59
N VAL A 528 -13.03 -6.46 7.72
CA VAL A 528 -12.68 -7.65 6.95
C VAL A 528 -13.13 -7.48 5.51
N THR A 529 -12.21 -7.72 4.58
CA THR A 529 -12.50 -7.83 3.14
C THR A 529 -12.34 -9.27 2.70
N GLY A 530 -13.05 -9.68 1.65
CA GLY A 530 -12.90 -11.02 1.11
C GLY A 530 -13.84 -11.32 -0.05
N THR A 531 -13.56 -12.45 -0.70
CA THR A 531 -14.40 -13.04 -1.74
C THR A 531 -15.33 -14.09 -1.12
N GLU A 532 -16.08 -14.82 -1.93
CA GLU A 532 -16.82 -16.00 -1.46
C GLU A 532 -15.89 -17.11 -0.96
N LYS A 533 -14.64 -17.17 -1.44
CA LYS A 533 -13.67 -18.23 -1.11
C LYS A 533 -13.00 -18.02 0.23
N GLY A 534 -12.76 -16.77 0.61
CA GLY A 534 -12.04 -16.44 1.83
C GLY A 534 -11.70 -14.96 1.96
N VAL A 535 -10.94 -14.65 2.99
CA VAL A 535 -10.56 -13.30 3.41
C VAL A 535 -9.37 -12.80 2.59
N THR A 536 -9.39 -11.51 2.23
CA THR A 536 -8.30 -10.83 1.52
C THR A 536 -7.55 -9.82 2.36
N ALA A 537 -8.20 -9.17 3.32
CA ALA A 537 -7.54 -8.29 4.26
C ALA A 537 -8.30 -8.20 5.58
N ILE A 538 -7.56 -7.93 6.65
CA ILE A 538 -8.07 -7.79 8.01
C ILE A 538 -7.44 -6.56 8.64
N GLN A 539 -8.25 -5.77 9.32
CA GLN A 539 -7.79 -4.73 10.23
C GLN A 539 -8.63 -4.79 11.50
N MET A 540 -7.98 -5.00 12.63
CA MET A 540 -8.65 -5.10 13.92
C MET A 540 -8.02 -4.19 14.95
N ASP A 541 -8.85 -3.29 15.51
CA ASP A 541 -8.52 -2.38 16.59
C ASP A 541 -9.34 -2.73 17.82
N ILE A 542 -8.68 -3.20 18.88
CA ILE A 542 -9.36 -3.45 20.16
C ILE A 542 -9.11 -2.24 21.07
N LYS A 543 -10.19 -1.62 21.54
CA LYS A 543 -10.18 -0.41 22.40
C LYS A 543 -10.18 -0.74 23.90
N ILE A 544 -10.30 -2.03 24.22
CA ILE A 544 -10.16 -2.59 25.58
C ILE A 544 -8.87 -3.41 25.67
N LYS A 545 -8.55 -3.94 26.84
CA LYS A 545 -7.28 -4.64 27.11
C LYS A 545 -7.13 -6.02 26.41
N GLY A 546 -7.97 -6.28 25.41
CA GLY A 546 -7.98 -7.43 24.49
C GLY A 546 -9.23 -8.31 24.59
N LEU A 547 -9.34 -9.37 23.76
CA LEU A 547 -10.55 -10.19 23.60
C LEU A 547 -10.37 -11.69 23.90
N PRO A 548 -11.44 -12.40 24.34
CA PRO A 548 -11.46 -13.86 24.42
C PRO A 548 -11.49 -14.52 23.03
N ASP A 549 -10.89 -15.72 22.91
CA ASP A 549 -10.75 -16.43 21.64
C ASP A 549 -12.11 -16.76 20.97
N ALA A 550 -13.14 -17.08 21.75
CA ALA A 550 -14.48 -17.36 21.24
C ALA A 550 -15.12 -16.18 20.49
N VAL A 551 -14.77 -14.94 20.87
CA VAL A 551 -15.29 -13.72 20.23
C VAL A 551 -14.70 -13.58 18.81
N PHE A 552 -13.46 -14.02 18.58
CA PHE A 552 -12.87 -14.02 17.23
C PHE A 552 -13.62 -14.96 16.29
N ALA A 553 -13.94 -16.18 16.72
CA ALA A 553 -14.66 -17.14 15.90
C ALA A 553 -16.06 -16.62 15.50
N GLU A 554 -16.78 -16.02 16.45
CA GLU A 554 -18.08 -15.39 16.16
C GLU A 554 -17.92 -14.20 15.20
N ALA A 555 -16.93 -13.34 15.42
CA ALA A 555 -16.67 -12.19 14.56
C ALA A 555 -16.33 -12.62 13.12
N PHE A 556 -15.52 -13.66 12.94
CA PHE A 556 -15.21 -14.17 11.61
C PHE A 556 -16.45 -14.71 10.89
N GLU A 557 -17.28 -15.52 11.56
CA GLU A 557 -18.50 -16.04 10.91
C GLU A 557 -19.50 -14.91 10.58
N ARG A 558 -19.72 -13.97 11.50
CA ARG A 558 -20.56 -12.78 11.22
C ARG A 558 -20.01 -11.97 10.06
N SER A 559 -18.69 -11.80 9.98
CA SER A 559 -18.05 -11.08 8.90
C SER A 559 -18.29 -11.78 7.56
N ARG A 560 -18.18 -13.11 7.52
CA ARG A 560 -18.42 -13.93 6.33
C ARG A 560 -19.85 -13.76 5.82
N GLN A 561 -20.83 -13.93 6.70
CA GLN A 561 -22.25 -13.77 6.34
C GLN A 561 -22.53 -12.36 5.81
N GLY A 562 -21.98 -11.33 6.45
CA GLY A 562 -22.18 -9.97 6.02
C GLY A 562 -21.50 -9.63 4.70
N ARG A 563 -20.28 -10.13 4.46
CA ARG A 563 -19.61 -9.97 3.15
C ARG A 563 -20.41 -10.64 2.04
N LEU A 564 -20.90 -11.86 2.23
CA LEU A 564 -21.71 -12.56 1.23
C LEU A 564 -23.03 -11.83 0.94
N HIS A 565 -23.67 -11.26 1.95
CA HIS A 565 -24.86 -10.43 1.76
C HIS A 565 -24.56 -9.18 0.91
N ILE A 566 -23.46 -8.47 1.22
CA ILE A 566 -23.03 -7.28 0.46
C ILE A 566 -22.68 -7.66 -0.99
N LEU A 567 -21.94 -8.77 -1.16
CA LEU A 567 -21.52 -9.25 -2.47
C LEU A 567 -22.71 -9.56 -3.38
N LYS A 568 -23.78 -10.15 -2.82
CA LYS A 568 -25.03 -10.40 -3.55
C LYS A 568 -25.62 -9.10 -4.13
N VAL A 569 -25.62 -8.00 -3.38
CA VAL A 569 -26.13 -6.71 -3.85
C VAL A 569 -25.20 -6.11 -4.92
N MET A 570 -23.89 -6.21 -4.72
CA MET A 570 -22.90 -5.76 -5.71
C MET A 570 -23.05 -6.50 -7.04
N LEU A 571 -23.20 -7.82 -7.01
CA LEU A 571 -23.36 -8.65 -8.21
C LEU A 571 -24.68 -8.41 -8.94
N ALA A 572 -25.71 -7.87 -8.25
CA ALA A 572 -26.93 -7.42 -8.90
C ALA A 572 -26.72 -6.14 -9.72
N ALA A 573 -25.75 -5.29 -9.37
CA ALA A 573 -25.38 -4.10 -10.14
C ALA A 573 -24.49 -4.43 -11.34
N ILE A 574 -23.59 -5.40 -11.19
CA ILE A 574 -22.74 -5.93 -12.28
C ILE A 574 -22.34 -7.38 -11.96
N ALA A 575 -22.79 -8.33 -12.78
CA ALA A 575 -22.63 -9.76 -12.49
C ALA A 575 -21.21 -10.29 -12.74
N GLU A 576 -20.52 -9.75 -13.74
CA GLU A 576 -19.16 -10.14 -14.14
C GLU A 576 -18.40 -8.92 -14.66
N PRO A 577 -17.05 -8.93 -14.64
CA PRO A 577 -16.28 -7.89 -15.31
C PRO A 577 -16.69 -7.75 -16.79
N ARG A 578 -16.70 -6.52 -17.30
CA ARG A 578 -16.99 -6.30 -18.72
C ARG A 578 -15.97 -7.01 -19.60
N LYS A 579 -16.45 -7.60 -20.69
CA LYS A 579 -15.61 -8.24 -21.71
C LYS A 579 -14.81 -7.22 -22.52
N GLU A 580 -15.37 -6.03 -22.69
CA GLU A 580 -14.74 -4.94 -23.43
C GLU A 580 -14.39 -3.79 -22.47
N MET A 581 -13.15 -3.30 -22.58
CA MET A 581 -12.70 -2.10 -21.86
C MET A 581 -13.26 -0.83 -22.51
N SER A 582 -13.33 0.25 -21.73
CA SER A 582 -13.72 1.57 -22.24
C SER A 582 -12.99 1.93 -23.55
N PRO A 583 -13.66 2.55 -24.54
CA PRO A 583 -13.03 3.01 -25.78
C PRO A 583 -12.00 4.13 -25.53
N TYR A 584 -12.04 4.78 -24.37
CA TYR A 584 -11.07 5.80 -23.97
C TYR A 584 -9.90 5.22 -23.18
N ALA A 585 -9.99 3.96 -22.74
CA ALA A 585 -8.86 3.28 -22.12
C ALA A 585 -7.79 2.97 -23.18
N PRO A 586 -6.51 3.11 -22.84
CA PRO A 586 -5.45 2.71 -23.73
C PRO A 586 -5.62 1.24 -24.11
N ARG A 587 -5.27 0.91 -25.35
CA ARG A 587 -5.05 -0.46 -25.78
C ARG A 587 -3.55 -0.76 -25.63
N ILE A 588 -3.23 -2.00 -25.31
CA ILE A 588 -1.85 -2.47 -25.21
C ILE A 588 -1.74 -3.69 -26.09
N GLU A 589 -0.82 -3.65 -27.05
CA GLU A 589 -0.38 -4.84 -27.77
C GLU A 589 1.02 -5.23 -27.33
N THR A 590 1.19 -6.52 -27.06
CA THR A 590 2.48 -7.11 -26.72
C THR A 590 3.13 -7.71 -27.95
N MET A 591 4.44 -7.54 -28.08
CA MET A 591 5.26 -8.30 -29.03
C MET A 591 6.53 -8.80 -28.34
N GLN A 592 6.87 -10.06 -28.61
CA GLN A 592 8.10 -10.67 -28.12
C GLN A 592 9.19 -10.55 -29.19
N ILE A 593 10.34 -10.01 -28.82
CA ILE A 593 11.55 -10.01 -29.63
C ILE A 593 12.67 -10.79 -28.94
N ASN A 594 13.75 -11.06 -29.66
CA ASN A 594 14.95 -11.60 -29.04
C ASN A 594 15.61 -10.50 -28.17
N PRO A 595 15.98 -10.79 -26.90
CA PRO A 595 16.67 -9.83 -26.03
C PRO A 595 17.90 -9.15 -26.67
N ASP A 596 18.62 -9.86 -27.54
CA ASP A 596 19.79 -9.30 -28.24
C ASP A 596 19.43 -8.16 -29.21
N ASP A 597 18.20 -8.19 -29.74
CA ASP A 597 17.70 -7.24 -30.72
C ASP A 597 17.08 -5.98 -30.08
N ILE A 598 16.94 -5.93 -28.73
CA ILE A 598 16.41 -4.77 -27.99
C ILE A 598 17.19 -3.50 -28.32
N ARG A 599 18.52 -3.61 -28.44
CA ARG A 599 19.40 -2.46 -28.75
C ARG A 599 19.08 -1.82 -30.09
N LEU A 600 18.60 -2.60 -31.07
CA LEU A 600 18.21 -2.09 -32.39
C LEU A 600 16.92 -1.28 -32.31
N VAL A 601 15.96 -1.75 -31.52
CA VAL A 601 14.67 -1.08 -31.32
C VAL A 601 14.82 0.22 -30.54
N ILE A 602 15.64 0.24 -29.48
CA ILE A 602 15.95 1.45 -28.72
C ILE A 602 16.74 2.44 -29.59
N GLY A 603 17.72 1.94 -30.35
CA GLY A 603 18.65 2.76 -31.12
C GLY A 603 19.69 3.46 -30.26
N LYS A 604 20.64 4.17 -30.89
CA LYS A 604 21.72 4.85 -30.19
C LYS A 604 21.17 5.97 -29.30
N GLY A 605 21.24 5.79 -27.98
CA GLY A 605 20.75 6.77 -27.01
C GLY A 605 19.22 6.93 -26.98
N GLY A 606 18.47 5.95 -27.50
CA GLY A 606 16.99 6.01 -27.53
C GLY A 606 16.40 6.74 -28.75
N GLU A 607 17.21 7.08 -29.76
CA GLU A 607 16.75 7.86 -30.93
C GLU A 607 15.63 7.15 -31.71
N THR A 608 15.77 5.84 -31.96
CA THR A 608 14.81 5.07 -32.77
C THR A 608 13.46 4.97 -32.06
N ILE A 609 13.45 4.57 -30.79
CA ILE A 609 12.21 4.44 -30.02
C ILE A 609 11.51 5.80 -29.85
N GLN A 610 12.27 6.87 -29.56
CA GLN A 610 11.70 8.22 -29.48
C GLN A 610 11.10 8.69 -30.81
N LYS A 611 11.70 8.33 -31.94
CA LYS A 611 11.17 8.63 -33.27
C LYS A 611 9.83 7.93 -33.50
N ILE A 612 9.75 6.63 -33.22
CA ILE A 612 8.51 5.85 -33.38
C ILE A 612 7.41 6.42 -32.49
N THR A 613 7.71 6.64 -31.20
CA THR A 613 6.78 7.24 -30.23
C THR A 613 6.29 8.61 -30.66
N LYS A 614 7.18 9.49 -31.13
CA LYS A 614 6.82 10.85 -31.53
C LYS A 614 6.03 10.92 -32.83
N GLU A 615 6.38 10.11 -33.83
CA GLU A 615 5.70 10.12 -35.13
C GLU A 615 4.32 9.46 -35.08
N LEU A 616 4.18 8.38 -34.30
CA LEU A 616 2.94 7.62 -34.24
C LEU A 616 2.06 8.00 -33.03
N GLY A 617 2.60 8.73 -32.05
CA GLY A 617 1.86 9.06 -30.82
C GLY A 617 1.55 7.82 -29.98
N VAL A 618 2.49 6.87 -29.94
CA VAL A 618 2.38 5.62 -29.16
C VAL A 618 3.41 5.61 -28.04
N GLU A 619 3.07 5.03 -26.91
CA GLU A 619 4.03 4.74 -25.84
C GLU A 619 4.58 3.32 -26.02
N ILE A 620 5.89 3.15 -25.85
CA ILE A 620 6.58 1.88 -26.05
C ILE A 620 7.42 1.61 -24.81
N ASP A 621 7.05 0.58 -24.07
CA ASP A 621 7.82 0.05 -22.94
C ASP A 621 8.49 -1.25 -23.36
N ILE A 622 9.78 -1.40 -23.07
CA ILE A 622 10.56 -2.60 -23.42
C ILE A 622 11.15 -3.19 -22.14
N GLU A 623 10.83 -4.45 -21.87
CA GLU A 623 11.44 -5.21 -20.79
C GLU A 623 12.76 -5.87 -21.24
N ASP A 624 13.64 -6.14 -20.28
CA ASP A 624 14.90 -6.87 -20.50
C ASP A 624 14.68 -8.30 -21.05
N SER A 625 13.47 -8.84 -20.86
CA SER A 625 13.02 -10.12 -21.42
C SER A 625 12.84 -10.09 -22.95
N GLY A 626 12.87 -8.91 -23.58
CA GLY A 626 12.51 -8.70 -24.98
C GLY A 626 11.00 -8.58 -25.21
N LEU A 627 10.19 -8.53 -24.14
CA LEU A 627 8.78 -8.23 -24.24
C LEU A 627 8.58 -6.72 -24.41
N ILE A 628 7.88 -6.34 -25.47
CA ILE A 628 7.58 -4.94 -25.79
C ILE A 628 6.07 -4.71 -25.64
N PHE A 629 5.71 -3.67 -24.90
CA PHE A 629 4.34 -3.17 -24.79
C PHE A 629 4.17 -1.91 -25.64
N ILE A 630 3.21 -1.95 -26.56
CA ILE A 630 2.85 -0.80 -27.39
C ILE A 630 1.50 -0.30 -26.93
N THR A 631 1.50 0.88 -26.31
CA THR A 631 0.32 1.49 -25.69
C THR A 631 -0.21 2.63 -26.56
N SER A 632 -1.49 2.59 -26.92
CA SER A 632 -2.15 3.66 -27.67
C SER A 632 -3.67 3.63 -27.54
N VAL A 633 -4.32 4.79 -27.67
CA VAL A 633 -5.79 4.89 -27.83
C VAL A 633 -6.22 4.74 -29.30
N ASN A 634 -5.28 4.71 -30.25
CA ASN A 634 -5.55 4.56 -31.68
C ASN A 634 -4.98 3.23 -32.21
N GLY A 635 -5.87 2.32 -32.62
CA GLY A 635 -5.48 1.01 -33.14
C GLY A 635 -4.62 1.06 -34.41
N GLU A 636 -4.82 2.03 -35.30
CA GLU A 636 -4.00 2.15 -36.51
C GLU A 636 -2.56 2.58 -36.20
N ALA A 637 -2.39 3.49 -35.24
CA ALA A 637 -1.07 3.93 -34.80
C ALA A 637 -0.28 2.79 -34.14
N MET A 638 -0.97 1.99 -33.33
CA MET A 638 -0.41 0.81 -32.68
C MET A 638 0.05 -0.25 -33.68
N GLN A 639 -0.78 -0.59 -34.67
CA GLN A 639 -0.43 -1.56 -35.70
C GLN A 639 0.79 -1.10 -36.52
N LYS A 640 0.84 0.20 -36.88
CA LYS A 640 2.01 0.79 -37.55
C LYS A 640 3.28 0.72 -36.69
N ALA A 641 3.15 0.92 -35.38
CA ALA A 641 4.28 0.82 -34.47
C ALA A 641 4.81 -0.63 -34.39
N LYS A 642 3.90 -1.60 -34.29
CA LYS A 642 4.24 -3.03 -34.29
C LYS A 642 4.93 -3.46 -35.58
N GLU A 643 4.42 -3.02 -36.73
CA GLU A 643 5.06 -3.27 -38.03
C GLU A 643 6.43 -2.59 -38.15
N TRP A 644 6.57 -1.38 -37.61
CA TRP A 644 7.86 -0.68 -37.59
C TRP A 644 8.89 -1.45 -36.76
N ILE A 645 8.54 -1.82 -35.53
CA ILE A 645 9.43 -2.58 -34.65
C ILE A 645 9.73 -3.95 -35.26
N GLY A 646 8.71 -4.62 -35.78
CA GLY A 646 8.85 -5.88 -36.52
C GLY A 646 9.84 -5.79 -37.67
N GLY A 647 9.78 -4.72 -38.47
CA GLY A 647 10.72 -4.48 -39.57
C GLY A 647 12.16 -4.19 -39.12
N ILE A 648 12.38 -3.66 -37.92
CA ILE A 648 13.72 -3.45 -37.34
C ILE A 648 14.32 -4.80 -36.92
N VAL A 649 13.53 -5.65 -36.28
CA VAL A 649 14.00 -6.93 -35.74
C VAL A 649 13.97 -8.07 -36.76
N GLU A 650 13.27 -7.90 -37.89
CA GLU A 650 13.18 -8.92 -38.95
C GLU A 650 14.58 -9.29 -39.43
N LYS A 651 14.95 -10.57 -39.28
CA LYS A 651 16.24 -11.08 -39.73
C LYS A 651 16.16 -11.43 -41.22
N PRO A 652 17.21 -11.14 -42.01
CA PRO A 652 17.25 -11.52 -43.42
C PRO A 652 17.19 -13.05 -43.55
N GLU A 653 16.13 -13.57 -44.18
CA GLU A 653 16.02 -14.99 -44.46
C GLU A 653 16.69 -15.33 -45.79
N VAL A 654 17.69 -16.21 -45.76
CA VAL A 654 18.37 -16.68 -46.98
C VAL A 654 17.35 -17.36 -47.90
N GLY A 655 17.25 -16.86 -49.13
CA GLY A 655 16.32 -17.34 -50.16
C GLY A 655 15.03 -16.55 -50.29
N LYS A 656 14.68 -15.69 -49.33
CA LYS A 656 13.48 -14.84 -49.38
C LYS A 656 13.71 -13.63 -50.29
N ILE A 657 12.63 -13.17 -50.92
CA ILE A 657 12.61 -12.04 -51.85
C ILE A 657 12.04 -10.82 -51.11
N TYR A 658 12.77 -9.71 -51.12
CA TYR A 658 12.38 -8.44 -50.51
C TYR A 658 12.28 -7.34 -51.56
N ASP A 659 11.41 -6.37 -51.32
CA ASP A 659 11.40 -5.10 -52.07
C ASP A 659 12.44 -4.18 -51.42
N GLY A 660 13.41 -3.71 -52.20
CA GLY A 660 14.53 -2.92 -51.69
C GLY A 660 14.79 -1.67 -52.51
N LYS A 661 15.33 -0.64 -51.87
CA LYS A 661 15.65 0.64 -52.48
C LYS A 661 17.15 0.87 -52.54
N VAL A 662 17.66 1.29 -53.69
CA VAL A 662 19.10 1.61 -53.83
C VAL A 662 19.42 2.88 -53.06
N VAL A 663 20.17 2.74 -51.97
CA VAL A 663 20.63 3.87 -51.13
C VAL A 663 21.98 4.40 -51.60
N ARG A 664 22.85 3.53 -52.12
CA ARG A 664 24.20 3.92 -52.55
C ARG A 664 24.73 3.01 -53.65
N ILE A 665 25.47 3.58 -54.59
CA ILE A 665 26.22 2.82 -55.60
C ILE A 665 27.71 2.89 -55.26
N ILE A 666 28.41 1.77 -55.41
CA ILE A 666 29.86 1.66 -55.25
C ILE A 666 30.44 1.25 -56.61
N ASP A 667 31.13 2.18 -57.24
CA ASP A 667 31.67 2.00 -58.59
C ASP A 667 32.59 0.77 -58.67
N GLY A 668 32.33 -0.08 -59.68
CA GLY A 668 33.09 -1.31 -59.93
C GLY A 668 32.81 -2.48 -58.98
N VAL A 669 31.98 -2.32 -57.94
CA VAL A 669 31.71 -3.35 -56.93
C VAL A 669 30.25 -3.77 -56.91
N GLY A 670 29.32 -2.82 -56.85
CA GLY A 670 27.89 -3.14 -56.70
C GLY A 670 27.04 -1.98 -56.20
N ALA A 671 25.83 -2.30 -55.74
CA ALA A 671 24.90 -1.36 -55.13
C ALA A 671 24.56 -1.80 -53.70
N ILE A 672 24.45 -0.83 -52.79
CA ILE A 672 23.86 -1.03 -51.47
C ILE A 672 22.36 -0.78 -51.58
N VAL A 673 21.59 -1.78 -51.20
CA VAL A 673 20.14 -1.77 -51.26
C VAL A 673 19.61 -1.91 -49.83
N GLU A 674 18.82 -0.94 -49.39
CA GLU A 674 18.05 -1.05 -48.15
C GLU A 674 16.85 -1.95 -48.46
N PHE A 675 16.83 -3.16 -47.91
CA PHE A 675 15.83 -4.20 -48.22
C PHE A 675 14.94 -4.54 -47.02
N LEU A 676 15.35 -4.12 -45.82
CA LEU A 676 14.60 -4.14 -44.58
C LEU A 676 14.90 -2.83 -43.84
N ARG A 677 13.97 -2.34 -43.02
CA ARG A 677 14.13 -1.04 -42.34
C ARG A 677 15.39 -1.03 -41.47
N GLY A 678 16.37 -0.20 -41.84
CA GLY A 678 17.64 -0.10 -41.14
C GLY A 678 18.64 -1.23 -41.43
N LYS A 679 18.39 -2.08 -42.44
CA LYS A 679 19.32 -3.13 -42.89
C LYS A 679 19.66 -2.97 -44.37
N ASP A 680 20.95 -2.84 -44.60
CA ASP A 680 21.55 -2.67 -45.92
C ASP A 680 22.13 -4.01 -46.40
N GLY A 681 21.88 -4.33 -47.67
CA GLY A 681 22.44 -5.50 -48.34
C GLY A 681 23.32 -5.09 -49.52
N MET A 682 24.42 -5.82 -49.72
CA MET A 682 25.30 -5.63 -50.87
C MET A 682 24.80 -6.46 -52.05
N LEU A 683 24.39 -5.77 -53.11
CA LEU A 683 24.10 -6.34 -54.41
C LEU A 683 25.35 -6.22 -55.30
N HIS A 684 26.12 -7.30 -55.40
CA HIS A 684 27.36 -7.32 -56.17
C HIS A 684 27.09 -7.21 -57.69
N ILE A 685 28.01 -6.60 -58.44
CA ILE A 685 27.87 -6.35 -59.89
C ILE A 685 27.58 -7.64 -60.70
N SER A 686 28.07 -8.80 -60.23
CA SER A 686 27.85 -10.11 -60.86
C SER A 686 26.46 -10.71 -60.62
N GLU A 687 25.71 -10.15 -59.66
CA GLU A 687 24.39 -10.63 -59.24
C GLU A 687 23.25 -9.70 -59.70
N LEU A 688 23.55 -8.66 -60.49
CA LEU A 688 22.57 -7.73 -61.07
C LEU A 688 21.76 -8.37 -62.22
N GLN A 689 22.42 -9.10 -63.12
CA GLN A 689 21.79 -9.71 -64.29
C GLN A 689 22.65 -10.83 -64.87
N TRP A 690 22.08 -11.67 -65.74
CA TRP A 690 22.81 -12.76 -66.41
C TRP A 690 23.83 -12.28 -67.46
N LYS A 691 23.67 -11.05 -67.98
CA LYS A 691 24.60 -10.44 -68.95
C LYS A 691 25.78 -9.78 -68.22
N ARG A 692 26.94 -9.68 -68.88
CA ARG A 692 28.11 -8.99 -68.33
C ARG A 692 27.81 -7.50 -68.20
N THR A 693 27.73 -7.02 -66.97
CA THR A 693 27.54 -5.60 -66.63
C THR A 693 28.91 -4.97 -66.42
N GLU A 694 29.24 -3.90 -67.14
CA GLU A 694 30.49 -3.16 -66.93
C GLU A 694 30.34 -2.07 -65.86
N ASN A 695 29.24 -1.31 -65.88
CA ASN A 695 28.93 -0.32 -64.84
C ASN A 695 27.62 -0.64 -64.13
N VAL A 696 27.61 -0.52 -62.79
CA VAL A 696 26.41 -0.75 -61.96
C VAL A 696 25.27 0.20 -62.34
N GLN A 697 25.62 1.43 -62.73
CA GLN A 697 24.72 2.51 -63.15
C GLN A 697 23.97 2.20 -64.46
N ASP A 698 24.43 1.21 -65.25
CA ASP A 698 23.75 0.80 -66.47
C ASP A 698 22.46 0.00 -66.16
N VAL A 699 22.31 -0.47 -64.92
CA VAL A 699 21.24 -1.40 -64.51
C VAL A 699 20.41 -0.84 -63.35
N VAL A 700 21.02 -0.13 -62.41
CA VAL A 700 20.34 0.42 -61.23
C VAL A 700 20.85 1.83 -60.92
N ASN A 701 19.94 2.74 -60.60
CA ASN A 701 20.23 4.11 -60.17
C ASN A 701 19.97 4.27 -58.67
N ILE A 702 20.59 5.29 -58.06
CA ILE A 702 20.30 5.67 -56.68
C ILE A 702 18.83 6.09 -56.59
N GLY A 703 18.09 5.45 -55.68
CA GLY A 703 16.66 5.68 -55.46
C GLY A 703 15.74 4.67 -56.15
N ASP A 704 16.24 3.78 -57.02
CA ASP A 704 15.43 2.76 -57.67
C ASP A 704 14.86 1.75 -56.65
N GLU A 705 13.61 1.34 -56.87
CA GLU A 705 12.92 0.28 -56.11
C GLU A 705 12.93 -1.03 -56.91
N LEU A 706 13.49 -2.10 -56.35
CA LEU A 706 13.71 -3.38 -57.03
C LEU A 706 13.49 -4.57 -56.09
N LYS A 707 13.05 -5.70 -56.67
CA LYS A 707 12.99 -6.97 -55.94
C LYS A 707 14.37 -7.59 -55.87
N VAL A 708 14.80 -8.00 -54.68
CA VAL A 708 16.11 -8.60 -54.41
C VAL A 708 15.96 -9.87 -53.57
N LYS A 709 16.70 -10.93 -53.92
CA LYS A 709 16.74 -12.19 -53.17
C LYS A 709 17.96 -12.21 -52.25
N VAL A 710 17.78 -12.59 -50.99
CA VAL A 710 18.91 -12.81 -50.06
C VAL A 710 19.61 -14.11 -50.44
N VAL A 711 20.91 -14.04 -50.73
CA VAL A 711 21.73 -15.20 -51.10
C VAL A 711 22.51 -15.75 -49.92
N GLU A 712 22.97 -14.85 -49.05
CA GLU A 712 23.80 -15.19 -47.90
C GLU A 712 23.61 -14.12 -46.82
N PHE A 713 23.53 -14.56 -45.57
CA PHE A 713 23.48 -13.67 -44.41
C PHE A 713 24.55 -14.13 -43.42
N ASP A 714 25.49 -13.25 -43.09
CA ASP A 714 26.51 -13.48 -42.07
C ASP A 714 26.04 -12.84 -40.75
N PRO A 715 25.62 -13.64 -39.74
CA PRO A 715 25.12 -13.12 -38.48
C PRO A 715 26.21 -12.53 -37.57
N VAL A 716 27.50 -12.75 -37.86
CA VAL A 716 28.62 -12.22 -37.06
C VAL A 716 29.02 -10.82 -37.53
N GLU A 717 29.03 -10.59 -38.85
CA GLU A 717 29.37 -9.28 -39.44
C GLU A 717 28.13 -8.43 -39.79
N ASP A 718 26.92 -8.95 -39.60
CA ASP A 718 25.63 -8.38 -40.00
C ASP A 718 25.61 -7.95 -41.48
N ARG A 719 26.24 -8.77 -42.34
CA ARG A 719 26.37 -8.52 -43.79
C ARG A 719 25.41 -9.41 -44.56
N THR A 720 24.59 -8.78 -45.40
CA THR A 720 23.65 -9.48 -46.29
C THR A 720 24.09 -9.35 -47.74
N ARG A 721 24.19 -10.48 -48.46
CA ARG A 721 24.40 -10.50 -49.92
C ARG A 721 23.08 -10.68 -50.63
N LEU A 722 22.84 -9.82 -51.63
CA LEU A 722 21.62 -9.77 -52.41
C LEU A 722 21.87 -10.17 -53.87
N SER A 723 20.84 -10.69 -54.54
CA SER A 723 20.87 -11.02 -55.97
C SER A 723 19.54 -10.73 -56.66
N ILE A 724 19.60 -10.08 -57.83
CA ILE A 724 18.49 -9.94 -58.78
C ILE A 724 18.53 -11.09 -59.80
N LYS A 725 19.75 -11.50 -60.18
CA LYS A 725 19.98 -12.57 -61.14
C LYS A 725 19.26 -13.87 -60.76
N GLN A 726 19.24 -14.22 -59.48
CA GLN A 726 18.58 -15.42 -58.97
C GLN A 726 17.04 -15.34 -58.92
N LEU A 727 16.43 -14.21 -59.31
CA LEU A 727 14.98 -14.05 -59.47
C LEU A 727 14.47 -14.42 -60.88
N THR A 728 15.37 -14.50 -61.86
CA THR A 728 15.03 -14.77 -63.25
C THR A 728 15.49 -16.17 -63.65
N GLU A 729 14.66 -16.91 -64.37
CA GLU A 729 15.02 -18.24 -64.84
C GLU A 729 16.26 -18.18 -65.74
N ARG A 730 17.16 -19.13 -65.51
CA ARG A 730 18.44 -19.24 -66.21
C ARG A 730 18.20 -19.33 -67.72
N PRO A 731 18.78 -18.43 -68.53
CA PRO A 731 18.76 -18.59 -69.97
C PRO A 731 19.47 -19.90 -70.35
N ALA A 732 18.83 -20.74 -71.18
CA ALA A 732 19.39 -22.02 -71.61
C ALA A 732 20.74 -21.81 -72.33
N GLY A 733 21.85 -22.29 -71.73
CA GLY A 733 23.18 -22.33 -72.36
C GLY A 733 24.35 -21.64 -71.63
N MET A 734 24.17 -21.04 -70.44
CA MET A 734 25.31 -20.49 -69.67
C MET A 734 25.85 -21.50 -68.65
N GLU A 735 27.12 -21.89 -68.72
CA GLU A 735 27.81 -22.75 -67.74
C GLU A 735 28.08 -22.06 -66.39
N PHE A 736 28.05 -22.85 -65.32
CA PHE A 736 28.31 -22.42 -63.94
C PHE A 736 29.81 -22.24 -63.74
N ASN A 737 30.27 -21.11 -63.18
CA ASN A 737 31.67 -20.97 -62.79
C ASN A 737 31.72 -20.88 -61.25
N ASP A 738 31.71 -22.06 -60.61
CA ASP A 738 31.95 -22.20 -59.18
C ASP A 738 33.39 -21.77 -58.88
N ARG A 739 33.55 -20.71 -58.08
CA ARG A 739 34.84 -20.49 -57.40
C ARG A 739 34.87 -21.38 -56.15
N PRO A 740 35.91 -22.20 -55.94
CA PRO A 740 35.94 -23.14 -54.85
C PRO A 740 36.07 -22.45 -53.49
N SER A 741 35.31 -22.95 -52.51
CA SER A 741 35.56 -22.73 -51.08
C SER A 741 36.98 -23.18 -50.72
N SER A 742 37.79 -22.30 -50.14
CA SER A 742 39.12 -22.64 -49.63
C SER A 742 39.02 -23.39 -48.29
N SER A 743 38.45 -24.58 -48.31
CA SER A 743 38.60 -25.59 -47.24
C SER A 743 39.76 -26.52 -47.60
N GLY A 744 40.99 -26.04 -47.37
CA GLY A 744 42.19 -26.87 -47.49
C GLY A 744 42.36 -27.81 -46.29
N PRO A 745 42.77 -29.08 -46.48
CA PRO A 745 43.00 -30.01 -45.39
C PRO A 745 44.28 -29.67 -44.61
N ARG A 746 44.18 -29.73 -43.27
CA ARG A 746 45.31 -29.58 -42.34
C ARG A 746 46.40 -30.63 -42.65
N ARG A 747 47.54 -30.16 -43.16
CA ARG A 747 48.78 -30.95 -43.24
C ARG A 747 49.53 -30.87 -41.91
N SER A 748 49.64 -32.02 -41.26
CA SER A 748 50.57 -32.32 -40.18
C SER A 748 52.03 -32.21 -40.66
N GLY A 749 52.84 -31.41 -39.97
CA GLY A 749 54.30 -31.34 -40.11
C GLY A 749 54.98 -31.35 -38.73
N PRO A 750 56.26 -31.76 -38.63
CA PRO A 750 56.81 -32.49 -37.49
C PRO A 750 57.40 -31.61 -36.38
N PRO A 751 57.73 -32.18 -35.20
CA PRO A 751 58.16 -31.44 -34.02
C PRO A 751 59.69 -31.27 -33.99
N HIS A 752 60.19 -30.03 -33.80
CA HIS A 752 61.55 -29.88 -33.29
C HIS A 752 61.80 -28.59 -32.49
N ARG A 753 62.19 -28.84 -31.22
CA ARG A 753 63.27 -28.23 -30.44
C ARG A 753 63.50 -26.71 -30.51
N GLY A 754 63.29 -26.09 -29.35
CA GLY A 754 64.42 -25.76 -28.46
C GLY A 754 64.85 -24.30 -28.40
N GLY A 755 64.97 -23.81 -27.16
CA GLY A 755 65.72 -22.61 -26.76
C GLY A 755 64.90 -21.32 -26.77
N GLY A 756 64.85 -20.50 -25.73
CA GLY A 756 65.69 -20.39 -24.54
C GLY A 756 65.83 -18.90 -24.20
N GLY A 757 65.67 -18.56 -22.92
CA GLY A 757 65.93 -17.21 -22.37
C GLY A 757 64.85 -16.18 -22.71
N GLY A 758 64.41 -15.30 -21.83
CA GLY A 758 65.01 -14.83 -20.59
C GLY A 758 64.85 -13.30 -20.53
N PHE A 759 64.46 -12.82 -19.37
CA PHE A 759 64.71 -11.46 -18.84
C PHE A 759 63.85 -10.25 -19.29
N ARG A 760 63.16 -9.73 -18.26
CA ARG A 760 63.13 -8.35 -17.75
C ARG A 760 62.83 -7.18 -18.69
N GLY A 761 61.71 -6.52 -18.35
CA GLY A 761 61.76 -5.18 -17.76
C GLY A 761 61.47 -4.01 -18.70
N GLY A 762 60.58 -3.10 -18.28
CA GLY A 762 60.45 -1.80 -18.94
C GLY A 762 59.14 -1.08 -18.67
N SER A 763 59.12 -0.30 -17.60
CA SER A 763 58.09 0.65 -17.20
C SER A 763 57.93 1.83 -18.18
N ARG A 764 56.70 2.37 -18.29
CA ARG A 764 56.27 3.78 -18.57
C ARG A 764 54.89 3.74 -19.26
N GLY A 765 53.85 4.45 -18.86
CA GLY A 765 53.67 5.41 -17.78
C GLY A 765 52.30 6.11 -17.92
N GLY A 766 51.70 6.45 -16.78
CA GLY A 766 51.04 7.74 -16.55
C GLY A 766 49.62 7.99 -17.11
N PRO A 767 48.73 8.68 -16.35
CA PRO A 767 47.30 8.81 -16.62
C PRO A 767 46.90 10.19 -17.16
N ARG A 768 45.63 10.33 -17.57
CA ARG A 768 44.75 11.53 -17.71
C ARG A 768 43.81 11.26 -18.90
N ARG A 769 42.51 11.51 -18.87
CA ARG A 769 41.69 12.45 -18.10
C ARG A 769 40.25 11.97 -18.09
#